data_AF-A0A1Q5MUW4-F1
#
_entry.id   AF-A0A1Q5MUW4-F1
#
_cell.length_a   1.000
_cell.length_b   1.000
_cell.length_c   1.000
_cell.angle_alpha   90.00
_cell.angle_beta   90.00
_cell.angle_gamma   90.00
#
_symmetry.space_group_name_H-M   'P 1'
#
loop_
_entity.id
_entity.type
_entity.pdbx_description
1 polymer ?
#
loop_
_entity_poly.entity_id
_entity_poly.type
_entity_poly.pdbx_seq_one_letter_code
_entity_poly.pdbx_strand_id
1 'polypeptide(L)'
;MTRRQLMQWGAVGAGALAVTGLPATDALAAPRSGVRVTDLGPGVNNFSLAAAIPVGNKAYIASRNIDPTRIIGFDFDTEKVTSVTEGPGISTQLLAVDPDGRYLYSAIREYDTAPGPGFIRLDLSVADAPKEDLHSIPGLDPYAISASPDNKIFFGGREPQPKLRQYDPATGELTEIAIPDPDVPMIRCLLATQDKIYIGTGASLGATPNSTKAGLFVMDRATKKITSILPKEFAGQVEVRDVGLYDGTLYVCSTTADGAAVAIMDAEDPAQYTLVQSKQSFLRLPRKLGDKMYFNGAALIELTLSTGKFREIKPKDGDFGELWGLWIREEKVIVVSAFGLIFEVDPSTGTDTSWDLIEAGAPIGPQLAMSVAADTHNVYVGGTNSVARHDLRTGKQSRVLATSEAKDILLHKGTAYLAQYNAVGLLAYNPRTDDEWTRKLADLPPKQNRPHQIVWDDRHQLALMGLQSDYNAGGSLMTFDPRKGATTVAVNPIDDDQMVRAVVAHDGVAYLGGQNVAATAGTLVAWDPVRKRELWRMTPQDKPTGITGLTVLGHHLYVMCFKGDFFVIDLRTRKVIHSANHGPVVPNYGTLLADRGYVYGASSSDFVRYDRKTFARTDLVALDADWYGIPRAAVDERGRFYAIRGRNLIRIEVGRR
;
A
#
# COMPACT_ATOMS: atom_id res chain seq x y z
N MET A 1 29.43 -33.78 14.99
CA MET A 1 30.45 -32.76 15.32
C MET A 1 30.56 -31.77 14.17
N THR A 2 30.81 -30.51 14.47
CA THR A 2 30.10 -29.35 13.90
C THR A 2 30.91 -28.51 12.93
N ARG A 3 30.16 -27.90 12.00
CA ARG A 3 30.50 -26.78 11.10
C ARG A 3 31.24 -25.64 11.83
N ARG A 4 32.58 -25.67 11.94
CA ARG A 4 33.34 -24.45 12.28
C ARG A 4 34.86 -24.42 11.99
N GLN A 5 35.45 -25.32 11.21
CA GLN A 5 36.92 -25.35 11.05
C GLN A 5 37.46 -25.80 9.69
N LEU A 6 36.93 -25.27 8.58
CA LEU A 6 37.55 -25.50 7.26
C LEU A 6 37.66 -24.19 6.45
N MET A 7 38.38 -23.25 7.03
CA MET A 7 39.31 -22.41 6.28
C MET A 7 40.62 -22.40 7.06
N GLN A 8 41.71 -22.87 6.44
CA GLN A 8 42.95 -22.12 6.19
C GLN A 8 44.13 -23.07 5.87
N TRP A 9 44.99 -22.61 4.93
CA TRP A 9 46.33 -23.09 4.51
C TRP A 9 46.40 -24.34 3.59
N GLY A 10 47.08 -24.36 2.44
CA GLY A 10 47.90 -23.36 1.73
C GLY A 10 48.50 -23.91 0.42
N ALA A 11 48.53 -23.05 -0.60
CA ALA A 11 49.55 -22.75 -1.63
C ALA A 11 50.36 -23.81 -2.44
N VAL A 12 50.42 -23.49 -3.76
CA VAL A 12 51.46 -23.69 -4.82
C VAL A 12 51.52 -24.99 -5.62
N GLY A 13 51.31 -24.88 -6.95
CA GLY A 13 51.78 -25.86 -7.94
C GLY A 13 51.20 -25.76 -9.36
N ALA A 14 51.74 -24.86 -10.18
CA ALA A 14 51.87 -24.87 -11.65
C ALA A 14 50.79 -25.51 -12.58
N GLY A 15 50.18 -24.65 -13.40
CA GLY A 15 50.25 -24.76 -14.87
C GLY A 15 49.39 -25.82 -15.59
N ALA A 16 48.19 -25.42 -16.03
CA ALA A 16 47.61 -25.91 -17.28
C ALA A 16 46.59 -24.88 -17.83
N LEU A 17 46.82 -24.44 -19.07
CA LEU A 17 45.90 -23.65 -19.88
C LEU A 17 44.56 -24.39 -20.02
N ALA A 18 43.47 -23.77 -19.56
CA ALA A 18 42.12 -24.17 -19.92
C ALA A 18 41.31 -22.93 -20.29
N VAL A 19 40.78 -22.99 -21.50
CA VAL A 19 40.00 -21.96 -22.19
C VAL A 19 38.89 -21.42 -21.29
N THR A 20 38.79 -20.09 -21.24
CA THR A 20 37.70 -19.33 -20.64
C THR A 20 36.35 -19.81 -21.17
N GLY A 21 35.63 -20.59 -20.35
CA GLY A 21 34.19 -20.77 -20.50
C GLY A 21 33.50 -19.53 -19.94
N LEU A 22 33.08 -18.63 -20.83
CA LEU A 22 32.08 -17.61 -20.49
C LEU A 22 30.86 -18.35 -19.91
N PRO A 23 30.25 -17.88 -18.80
CA PRO A 23 28.95 -18.40 -18.40
C PRO A 23 28.00 -18.17 -19.57
N ALA A 24 27.36 -19.24 -20.03
CA ALA A 24 26.29 -19.14 -20.99
C ALA A 24 25.26 -18.16 -20.41
N THR A 25 25.17 -16.97 -21.00
CA THR A 25 23.99 -16.14 -20.87
C THR A 25 22.82 -17.03 -21.27
N ASP A 26 21.96 -17.36 -20.31
CA ASP A 26 20.68 -18.00 -20.59
C ASP A 26 19.96 -17.16 -21.64
N ALA A 27 19.97 -17.67 -22.87
CA ALA A 27 19.28 -17.06 -23.97
C ALA A 27 17.79 -17.06 -23.61
N LEU A 28 17.24 -15.88 -23.34
CA LEU A 28 15.80 -15.65 -23.21
C LEU A 28 15.10 -16.39 -24.35
N ALA A 29 14.33 -17.42 -23.99
CA ALA A 29 13.70 -18.30 -24.95
C ALA A 29 12.85 -17.46 -25.92
N ALA A 30 13.12 -17.63 -27.22
CA ALA A 30 12.33 -17.00 -28.27
C ALA A 30 10.83 -17.31 -28.06
N PRO A 31 9.91 -16.38 -28.36
CA PRO A 31 8.48 -16.61 -28.24
C PRO A 31 8.10 -17.90 -28.97
N ARG A 32 7.51 -18.86 -28.25
CA ARG A 32 7.02 -20.10 -28.85
C ARG A 32 6.04 -19.75 -29.97
N SER A 33 6.16 -20.44 -31.11
CA SER A 33 5.39 -20.20 -32.34
C SER A 33 3.91 -19.93 -32.03
N GLY A 34 3.44 -18.70 -32.28
CA GLY A 34 2.05 -18.29 -32.08
C GLY A 34 1.77 -17.33 -30.92
N VAL A 35 2.76 -16.86 -30.17
CA VAL A 35 2.59 -15.77 -29.18
C VAL A 35 3.34 -14.52 -29.63
N ARG A 36 2.65 -13.37 -29.70
CA ARG A 36 3.25 -12.05 -29.94
C ARG A 36 3.12 -11.19 -28.69
N VAL A 37 4.23 -10.63 -28.24
CA VAL A 37 4.27 -9.69 -27.10
C VAL A 37 4.63 -8.30 -27.62
N THR A 38 3.86 -7.29 -27.23
CA THR A 38 4.14 -5.88 -27.51
C THR A 38 4.34 -5.15 -26.18
N ASP A 39 5.46 -4.48 -25.99
CA ASP A 39 5.68 -3.57 -24.85
C ASP A 39 4.93 -2.25 -25.10
N LEU A 40 4.14 -1.80 -24.12
CA LEU A 40 3.36 -0.56 -24.17
C LEU A 40 3.95 0.54 -23.27
N GLY A 41 5.14 0.32 -22.71
CA GLY A 41 5.82 1.22 -21.78
C GLY A 41 5.41 1.01 -20.32
N PRO A 42 5.83 1.88 -19.40
CA PRO A 42 5.52 1.78 -17.98
C PRO A 42 4.02 1.61 -17.72
N GLY A 43 3.66 0.63 -16.89
CA GLY A 43 2.26 0.36 -16.56
C GLY A 43 1.60 1.55 -15.88
N VAL A 44 2.28 2.15 -14.90
CA VAL A 44 1.83 3.38 -14.25
C VAL A 44 3.04 4.29 -14.02
N ASN A 45 2.89 5.55 -14.43
CA ASN A 45 3.86 6.62 -14.27
C ASN A 45 3.23 7.72 -13.43
N ASN A 46 3.79 7.97 -12.24
CA ASN A 46 3.35 9.06 -11.37
C ASN A 46 4.43 9.40 -10.33
N PHE A 47 4.42 10.61 -9.78
CA PHE A 47 5.16 10.97 -8.57
C PHE A 47 4.23 10.87 -7.35
N SER A 48 3.97 9.66 -6.86
CA SER A 48 3.30 9.49 -5.58
C SER A 48 4.28 9.68 -4.44
N LEU A 49 3.78 10.15 -3.29
CA LEU A 49 4.60 10.51 -2.12
C LEU A 49 4.08 9.86 -0.85
N ALA A 50 4.95 9.76 0.16
CA ALA A 50 4.62 9.25 1.50
C ALA A 50 5.22 10.07 2.64
N ALA A 51 5.89 11.18 2.37
CA ALA A 51 6.37 12.08 3.43
C ALA A 51 6.55 13.49 2.87
N ALA A 52 6.30 14.50 3.71
CA ALA A 52 6.72 15.86 3.43
C ALA A 52 6.95 16.65 4.72
N ILE A 53 8.00 17.49 4.72
CA ILE A 53 8.36 18.37 5.84
C ILE A 53 8.81 19.74 5.31
N PRO A 54 8.48 20.85 5.99
CA PRO A 54 9.01 22.16 5.63
C PRO A 54 10.45 22.34 6.12
N VAL A 55 11.24 23.07 5.33
CA VAL A 55 12.54 23.63 5.75
C VAL A 55 12.69 25.02 5.14
N GLY A 56 12.63 26.06 5.98
CA GLY A 56 12.54 27.44 5.51
C GLY A 56 11.34 27.65 4.59
N ASN A 57 11.58 28.23 3.41
CA ASN A 57 10.55 28.44 2.37
C ASN A 57 10.47 27.28 1.35
N LYS A 58 10.94 26.08 1.71
CA LYS A 58 10.86 24.89 0.86
C LYS A 58 10.10 23.76 1.54
N ALA A 59 9.49 22.91 0.73
CA ALA A 59 8.97 21.62 1.15
C ALA A 59 9.88 20.50 0.62
N TYR A 60 10.37 19.63 1.51
CA TYR A 60 11.07 18.42 1.12
C TYR A 60 10.10 17.24 1.15
N ILE A 61 10.03 16.50 0.05
CA ILE A 61 8.97 15.52 -0.21
C ILE A 61 9.58 14.21 -0.69
N ALA A 62 9.23 13.10 -0.05
CA ALA A 62 9.72 11.78 -0.42
C ALA A 62 8.70 10.96 -1.20
N SER A 63 9.15 10.31 -2.26
CA SER A 63 8.31 9.48 -3.13
C SER A 63 7.89 8.17 -2.49
N ARG A 64 6.89 7.52 -3.10
CA ARG A 64 6.32 6.23 -2.70
C ARG A 64 6.18 5.31 -3.90
N ASN A 65 6.57 4.05 -3.76
CA ASN A 65 6.49 2.98 -4.76
C ASN A 65 7.19 3.28 -6.09
N ILE A 66 8.21 4.13 -6.07
CA ILE A 66 9.07 4.48 -7.23
C ILE A 66 10.47 4.01 -6.90
N ASP A 67 11.16 3.40 -7.86
CA ASP A 67 12.50 2.84 -7.66
C ASP A 67 13.49 3.47 -8.65
N PRO A 68 14.57 4.11 -8.19
CA PRO A 68 14.86 4.39 -6.77
C PRO A 68 13.85 5.38 -6.16
N THR A 69 13.76 5.38 -4.82
CA THR A 69 13.03 6.41 -4.08
C THR A 69 13.64 7.77 -4.36
N ARG A 70 12.85 8.84 -4.34
CA ARG A 70 13.30 10.20 -4.61
C ARG A 70 12.86 11.13 -3.49
N ILE A 71 13.73 12.02 -3.05
CA ILE A 71 13.42 13.16 -2.20
C ILE A 71 13.58 14.41 -3.07
N ILE A 72 12.53 15.22 -3.17
CA ILE A 72 12.52 16.46 -3.95
C ILE A 72 12.39 17.68 -3.04
N GLY A 73 12.98 18.81 -3.43
CA GLY A 73 12.76 20.10 -2.79
C GLY A 73 11.88 20.99 -3.65
N PHE A 74 10.65 21.27 -3.21
CA PHE A 74 9.76 22.26 -3.83
C PHE A 74 9.96 23.62 -3.16
N ASP A 75 10.12 24.67 -3.97
CA ASP A 75 10.35 26.04 -3.53
C ASP A 75 9.09 26.88 -3.76
N PHE A 76 8.59 27.52 -2.69
CA PHE A 76 7.33 28.27 -2.74
C PHE A 76 7.44 29.64 -3.44
N ASP A 77 8.64 30.20 -3.62
CA ASP A 77 8.81 31.49 -4.32
C ASP A 77 8.84 31.29 -5.83
N THR A 78 9.49 30.21 -6.27
CA THR A 78 9.61 29.88 -7.70
C THR A 78 8.49 28.97 -8.19
N GLU A 79 7.76 28.32 -7.29
CA GLU A 79 6.73 27.31 -7.58
C GLU A 79 7.28 26.13 -8.40
N LYS A 80 8.55 25.78 -8.16
CA LYS A 80 9.29 24.74 -8.88
C LYS A 80 9.96 23.76 -7.94
N VAL A 81 10.14 22.55 -8.46
CA VAL A 81 11.08 21.58 -7.91
C VAL A 81 12.49 22.06 -8.22
N THR A 82 13.27 22.30 -7.17
CA THR A 82 14.62 22.87 -7.23
C THR A 82 15.72 21.88 -6.89
N SER A 83 15.37 20.70 -6.37
CA SER A 83 16.33 19.62 -6.10
C SER A 83 15.66 18.25 -6.20
N VAL A 84 16.46 17.26 -6.57
CA VAL A 84 16.07 15.84 -6.62
C VAL A 84 17.25 15.02 -6.09
N THR A 85 16.98 14.16 -5.12
CA THR A 85 17.96 13.22 -4.57
C THR A 85 17.40 11.81 -4.61
N GLU A 86 18.13 10.89 -5.23
CA GLU A 86 17.76 9.48 -5.24
C GLU A 86 18.22 8.79 -3.95
N GLY A 87 17.35 7.98 -3.35
CA GLY A 87 17.62 7.14 -2.19
C GLY A 87 17.43 5.66 -2.49
N PRO A 88 17.86 4.75 -1.59
CA PRO A 88 17.64 3.33 -1.75
C PRO A 88 16.14 2.96 -1.72
N GLY A 89 15.80 1.76 -2.16
CA GLY A 89 14.46 1.21 -2.05
C GLY A 89 13.39 1.98 -2.82
N ILE A 90 12.12 1.77 -2.46
CA ILE A 90 10.97 2.27 -3.23
C ILE A 90 10.10 3.33 -2.53
N SER A 91 10.26 3.52 -1.22
CA SER A 91 9.47 4.48 -0.46
C SER A 91 10.07 4.80 0.89
N THR A 92 9.79 6.00 1.40
CA THR A 92 9.91 6.32 2.82
C THR A 92 8.76 7.19 3.29
N GLN A 93 8.33 6.96 4.54
CA GLN A 93 7.35 7.79 5.24
C GLN A 93 8.01 8.81 6.18
N LEU A 94 9.34 8.89 6.16
CA LEU A 94 10.12 9.44 7.25
C LEU A 94 11.08 10.49 6.77
N LEU A 95 10.78 11.72 7.18
CA LEU A 95 11.65 12.87 7.05
C LEU A 95 11.73 13.55 8.41
N ALA A 96 12.94 13.85 8.85
CA ALA A 96 13.19 14.72 9.99
C ALA A 96 14.28 15.72 9.63
N VAL A 97 14.12 16.95 10.10
CA VAL A 97 15.12 18.01 9.91
C VAL A 97 15.80 18.28 11.24
N ASP A 98 17.08 18.60 11.21
CA ASP A 98 17.77 19.11 12.40
C ASP A 98 17.23 20.49 12.82
N PRO A 99 17.48 20.92 14.08
CA PRO A 99 16.96 22.20 14.57
C PRO A 99 17.40 23.42 13.75
N ASP A 100 18.58 23.35 13.12
CA ASP A 100 19.14 24.44 12.32
C ASP A 100 18.61 24.46 10.87
N GLY A 101 17.86 23.44 10.44
CA GLY A 101 17.37 23.33 9.07
C GLY A 101 18.44 22.97 8.03
N ARG A 102 19.64 22.60 8.47
CA ARG A 102 20.78 22.28 7.60
C ARG A 102 20.69 20.86 7.07
N TYR A 103 20.33 19.89 7.90
CA TYR A 103 20.34 18.49 7.53
C TYR A 103 18.94 17.88 7.53
N LEU A 104 18.62 17.17 6.46
CA LEU A 104 17.44 16.32 6.36
C LEU A 104 17.85 14.86 6.52
N TYR A 105 17.17 14.14 7.40
CA TYR A 105 17.37 12.72 7.67
C TYR A 105 16.19 11.90 7.17
N SER A 106 16.47 10.70 6.67
CA SER A 106 15.44 9.73 6.31
C SER A 106 15.86 8.31 6.67
N ALA A 107 14.93 7.56 7.25
CA ALA A 107 15.02 6.12 7.38
C ALA A 107 14.12 5.46 6.32
N ILE A 108 14.69 4.53 5.58
CA ILE A 108 14.16 3.92 4.36
C ILE A 108 14.29 2.42 4.52
N ARG A 109 13.21 1.69 4.21
CA ARG A 109 13.23 0.24 4.30
C ARG A 109 14.24 -0.35 3.30
N GLU A 110 15.10 -1.22 3.81
CA GLU A 110 15.99 -2.03 2.99
C GLU A 110 15.23 -3.25 2.44
N TYR A 111 15.37 -3.49 1.14
CA TYR A 111 14.82 -4.66 0.45
C TYR A 111 15.97 -5.52 -0.08
N ASP A 112 15.77 -6.82 -0.19
CA ASP A 112 16.76 -7.72 -0.81
C ASP A 112 17.13 -7.29 -2.23
N THR A 113 16.17 -6.70 -2.95
CA THR A 113 16.32 -6.18 -4.32
C THR A 113 16.88 -4.75 -4.37
N ALA A 114 16.96 -4.06 -3.23
CA ALA A 114 17.51 -2.71 -3.12
C ALA A 114 18.35 -2.61 -1.83
N PRO A 115 19.50 -3.31 -1.77
CA PRO A 115 20.39 -3.28 -0.62
C PRO A 115 21.12 -1.95 -0.56
N GLY A 116 21.32 -1.42 0.64
CA GLY A 116 22.04 -0.17 0.88
C GLY A 116 21.73 0.32 2.27
N PRO A 117 22.50 1.26 2.85
CA PRO A 117 22.17 1.77 4.16
C PRO A 117 20.83 2.50 4.09
N GLY A 118 19.84 1.97 4.80
CA GLY A 118 18.48 2.51 4.83
C GLY A 118 18.39 3.82 5.61
N PHE A 119 19.41 4.23 6.35
CA PHE A 119 19.44 5.52 7.03
C PHE A 119 20.40 6.50 6.34
N ILE A 120 19.85 7.61 5.83
CA ILE A 120 20.57 8.60 5.01
C ILE A 120 20.40 10.03 5.53
N ARG A 121 21.28 10.93 5.09
CA ARG A 121 21.24 12.38 5.35
C ARG A 121 21.50 13.19 4.08
N LEU A 122 20.87 14.36 3.98
CA LEU A 122 21.12 15.36 2.93
C LEU A 122 21.58 16.68 3.59
N ASP A 123 22.66 17.30 3.11
CA ASP A 123 23.05 18.67 3.48
C ASP A 123 22.32 19.67 2.60
N LEU A 124 21.33 20.35 3.17
CA LEU A 124 20.48 21.31 2.48
C LEU A 124 21.14 22.68 2.29
N SER A 125 22.28 22.93 2.94
CA SER A 125 23.03 24.18 2.79
C SER A 125 23.91 24.23 1.54
N VAL A 126 24.10 23.08 0.90
CA VAL A 126 24.90 22.92 -0.31
C VAL A 126 23.99 22.44 -1.43
N ALA A 127 23.83 23.28 -2.46
CA ALA A 127 23.05 22.91 -3.64
C ALA A 127 23.63 21.64 -4.27
N ASP A 128 22.75 20.71 -4.65
CA ASP A 128 23.09 19.43 -5.26
C ASP A 128 24.07 18.56 -4.45
N ALA A 129 24.14 18.76 -3.12
CA ALA A 129 24.91 17.88 -2.25
C ALA A 129 24.46 16.43 -2.45
N PRO A 130 25.42 15.49 -2.60
CA PRO A 130 25.06 14.07 -2.67
C PRO A 130 24.43 13.65 -1.35
N LYS A 131 23.56 12.63 -1.39
CA LYS A 131 23.14 11.96 -0.16
C LYS A 131 24.36 11.38 0.56
N GLU A 132 24.31 11.46 1.88
CA GLU A 132 25.23 10.77 2.78
C GLU A 132 24.55 9.49 3.29
N ASP A 133 25.24 8.38 3.09
CA ASP A 133 24.86 7.07 3.57
C ASP A 133 25.38 6.89 5.00
N LEU A 134 24.47 6.83 5.98
CA LEU A 134 24.87 6.82 7.40
C LEU A 134 24.98 5.40 7.96
N HIS A 135 23.88 4.64 7.96
CA HIS A 135 23.80 3.33 8.61
C HIS A 135 22.86 2.37 7.90
N SER A 136 23.19 1.08 7.94
CA SER A 136 22.26 0.01 7.58
C SER A 136 21.30 -0.30 8.72
N ILE A 137 20.05 -0.57 8.35
CA ILE A 137 18.91 -0.89 9.22
C ILE A 137 18.15 -2.12 8.71
N PRO A 138 18.83 -3.27 8.52
CA PRO A 138 18.22 -4.45 7.91
C PRO A 138 17.09 -4.99 8.79
N GLY A 139 15.99 -5.40 8.15
CA GLY A 139 14.82 -5.97 8.82
C GLY A 139 13.89 -4.96 9.48
N LEU A 140 14.27 -3.67 9.52
CA LEU A 140 13.39 -2.59 9.98
C LEU A 140 12.53 -2.09 8.82
N ASP A 141 11.21 -2.04 9.04
CA ASP A 141 10.29 -1.25 8.23
C ASP A 141 9.96 0.03 9.01
N PRO A 142 10.61 1.17 8.69
CA PRO A 142 10.62 2.31 9.59
C PRO A 142 9.32 3.13 9.44
N TYR A 143 8.70 3.52 10.57
CA TYR A 143 7.40 4.21 10.62
C TYR A 143 7.37 5.48 11.48
N ALA A 144 8.42 5.74 12.27
CA ALA A 144 8.51 6.94 13.07
C ALA A 144 9.95 7.49 13.08
N ILE A 145 10.07 8.80 12.95
CA ILE A 145 11.32 9.54 13.07
C ILE A 145 11.05 10.88 13.76
N SER A 146 11.98 11.35 14.59
CA SER A 146 11.89 12.66 15.24
C SER A 146 13.31 13.18 15.53
N ALA A 147 13.52 14.48 15.36
CA ALA A 147 14.75 15.16 15.78
C ALA A 147 14.50 15.89 17.11
N SER A 148 15.45 15.81 18.03
CA SER A 148 15.42 16.58 19.28
C SER A 148 16.12 17.94 19.13
N PRO A 149 15.84 18.91 20.03
CA PRO A 149 16.49 20.23 20.00
C PRO A 149 18.02 20.21 20.17
N ASP A 150 18.58 19.17 20.79
CA ASP A 150 20.03 18.94 20.92
C ASP A 150 20.61 18.10 19.77
N ASN A 151 19.94 18.11 18.61
CA ASN A 151 20.37 17.52 17.35
C ASN A 151 20.58 15.98 17.41
N LYS A 152 19.82 15.25 18.23
CA LYS A 152 19.77 13.78 18.18
C LYS A 152 18.60 13.35 17.31
N ILE A 153 18.77 12.26 16.56
CA ILE A 153 17.71 11.71 15.73
C ILE A 153 17.22 10.41 16.34
N PHE A 154 15.92 10.28 16.53
CA PHE A 154 15.27 9.10 17.06
C PHE A 154 14.39 8.46 16.01
N PHE A 155 14.46 7.14 15.85
CA PHE A 155 13.57 6.44 14.94
C PHE A 155 13.25 5.02 15.38
N GLY A 156 12.16 4.50 14.84
CA GLY A 156 11.66 3.16 15.06
C GLY A 156 10.64 2.76 14.01
N GLY A 157 10.10 1.56 14.13
CA GLY A 157 9.13 1.06 13.18
C GLY A 157 8.67 -0.34 13.49
N ARG A 158 8.32 -1.08 12.43
CA ARG A 158 7.87 -2.46 12.50
C ARG A 158 9.05 -3.40 12.37
N GLU A 159 9.21 -4.21 13.40
CA GLU A 159 10.16 -5.32 13.52
C GLU A 159 9.73 -6.16 14.75
N PRO A 160 10.23 -7.39 14.91
CA PRO A 160 10.04 -8.13 16.16
C PRO A 160 10.63 -7.37 17.35
N GLN A 161 9.86 -7.19 18.42
CA GLN A 161 10.23 -6.40 19.60
C GLN A 161 10.72 -4.99 19.21
N PRO A 162 9.81 -4.10 18.77
CA PRO A 162 10.18 -2.89 18.05
C PRO A 162 11.05 -1.96 18.90
N LYS A 163 12.20 -1.59 18.32
CA LYS A 163 13.28 -0.93 19.05
C LYS A 163 13.31 0.55 18.76
N LEU A 164 13.45 1.34 19.81
CA LEU A 164 13.77 2.77 19.70
C LEU A 164 15.27 2.93 19.50
N ARG A 165 15.66 3.61 18.42
CA ARG A 165 17.05 3.92 18.10
C ARG A 165 17.33 5.40 18.25
N GLN A 166 18.58 5.72 18.59
CA GLN A 166 19.12 7.07 18.62
C GLN A 166 20.36 7.14 17.74
N TYR A 167 20.39 8.11 16.84
CA TYR A 167 21.57 8.53 16.10
C TYR A 167 22.10 9.84 16.64
N ASP A 168 23.42 9.89 16.84
CA ASP A 168 24.16 11.08 17.25
C ASP A 168 24.99 11.63 16.08
N PRO A 169 24.59 12.75 15.45
CA PRO A 169 25.33 13.35 14.35
C PRO A 169 26.75 13.81 14.71
N ALA A 170 27.04 14.06 15.99
CA ALA A 170 28.36 14.52 16.41
C ALA A 170 29.38 13.38 16.45
N THR A 171 28.95 12.16 16.76
CA THR A 171 29.81 10.97 16.84
C THR A 171 29.63 10.03 15.66
N GLY A 172 28.54 10.16 14.92
CA GLY A 172 28.11 9.21 13.88
C GLY A 172 27.56 7.90 14.45
N GLU A 173 27.32 7.80 15.76
CA GLU A 173 26.91 6.56 16.41
C GLU A 173 25.40 6.32 16.31
N LEU A 174 25.00 5.09 15.97
CA LEU A 174 23.62 4.62 16.00
C LEU A 174 23.46 3.57 17.12
N THR A 175 22.56 3.81 18.06
CA THR A 175 22.36 2.97 19.26
C THR A 175 20.90 2.54 19.41
N GLU A 176 20.67 1.29 19.80
CA GLU A 176 19.37 0.83 20.30
C GLU A 176 19.26 1.21 21.77
N ILE A 177 18.29 2.05 22.14
CA ILE A 177 18.22 2.65 23.48
C ILE A 177 17.06 2.14 24.33
N ALA A 178 16.04 1.53 23.71
CA ALA A 178 14.87 1.00 24.41
C ALA A 178 14.05 0.03 23.56
N ILE A 179 13.29 -0.83 24.23
CA ILE A 179 12.15 -1.59 23.68
C ILE A 179 10.94 -1.20 24.54
N PRO A 180 10.13 -0.20 24.12
CA PRO A 180 9.07 0.36 24.95
C PRO A 180 7.99 -0.66 25.32
N ASP A 181 7.64 -1.52 24.36
CA ASP A 181 6.73 -2.65 24.53
C ASP A 181 7.20 -3.78 23.60
N PRO A 182 7.58 -4.96 24.13
CA PRO A 182 8.05 -6.07 23.29
C PRO A 182 6.93 -6.80 22.54
N ASP A 183 5.67 -6.60 22.93
CA ASP A 183 4.51 -7.36 22.43
C ASP A 183 3.69 -6.59 21.37
N VAL A 184 4.02 -5.32 21.11
CA VAL A 184 3.44 -4.53 20.00
C VAL A 184 4.14 -4.82 18.67
N PRO A 185 3.42 -4.69 17.54
CA PRO A 185 3.99 -4.96 16.22
C PRO A 185 4.89 -3.83 15.69
N MET A 186 4.78 -2.59 16.20
CA MET A 186 5.62 -1.47 15.75
C MET A 186 5.63 -0.27 16.74
N ILE A 187 6.67 0.55 16.63
CA ILE A 187 6.63 1.97 17.02
C ILE A 187 6.01 2.75 15.87
N ARG A 188 4.91 3.47 16.15
CA ARG A 188 4.07 4.11 15.13
C ARG A 188 4.33 5.61 14.98
N CYS A 189 4.61 6.31 16.08
CA CYS A 189 4.93 7.73 16.07
C CYS A 189 5.91 8.07 17.20
N LEU A 190 6.66 9.15 17.01
CA LEU A 190 7.67 9.63 17.94
C LEU A 190 7.62 11.15 18.03
N LEU A 191 7.87 11.67 19.23
CA LEU A 191 8.12 13.07 19.47
C LEU A 191 9.24 13.19 20.51
N ALA A 192 10.37 13.77 20.12
CA ALA A 192 11.51 13.99 21.00
C ALA A 192 11.58 15.45 21.47
N THR A 193 11.71 15.65 22.79
CA THR A 193 12.02 16.95 23.40
C THR A 193 13.46 16.94 23.92
N GLN A 194 13.87 18.01 24.61
CA GLN A 194 15.18 18.07 25.26
C GLN A 194 15.37 16.97 26.32
N ASP A 195 14.31 16.60 27.01
CA ASP A 195 14.33 15.80 28.23
C ASP A 195 13.52 14.50 28.13
N LYS A 196 12.53 14.43 27.24
CA LYS A 196 11.58 13.32 27.11
C LYS A 196 11.50 12.82 25.67
N ILE A 197 11.08 11.56 25.51
CA ILE A 197 10.66 11.00 24.23
C ILE A 197 9.30 10.37 24.39
N TYR A 198 8.32 10.86 23.64
CA TYR A 198 6.98 10.30 23.57
C TYR A 198 6.91 9.27 22.45
N ILE A 199 6.36 8.10 22.76
CA ILE A 199 6.40 6.92 21.90
C ILE A 199 4.99 6.36 21.78
N GLY A 200 4.38 6.51 20.60
CA GLY A 200 3.15 5.82 20.25
C GLY A 200 3.44 4.47 19.60
N THR A 201 2.68 3.46 19.98
CA THR A 201 2.83 2.07 19.52
C THR A 201 1.48 1.46 19.15
N GLY A 202 1.54 0.27 18.54
CA GLY A 202 0.41 -0.45 17.98
C GLY A 202 0.39 -0.35 16.46
N ALA A 203 -0.44 -1.17 15.81
CA ALA A 203 -0.57 -1.13 14.35
C ALA A 203 -1.91 -1.65 13.84
N SER A 204 -2.42 -0.99 12.82
CA SER A 204 -3.42 -1.52 11.90
C SER A 204 -2.87 -2.57 10.93
N LEU A 205 -1.55 -2.67 10.77
CA LEU A 205 -0.87 -3.55 9.83
C LEU A 205 0.07 -4.53 10.55
N GLY A 206 -0.09 -5.83 10.28
CA GLY A 206 0.79 -6.86 10.83
C GLY A 206 0.52 -7.21 12.30
N ALA A 207 -0.57 -6.71 12.88
CA ALA A 207 -1.05 -7.18 14.17
C ALA A 207 -1.47 -8.66 14.07
N THR A 208 -1.14 -9.41 15.11
CA THR A 208 -1.62 -10.79 15.31
C THR A 208 -2.69 -10.81 16.39
N PRO A 209 -3.47 -11.89 16.54
CA PRO A 209 -4.48 -11.99 17.61
C PRO A 209 -3.92 -11.78 19.04
N ASN A 210 -2.61 -11.97 19.23
CA ASN A 210 -1.93 -11.83 20.51
C ASN A 210 -1.13 -10.54 20.64
N SER A 211 -1.09 -9.70 19.62
CA SER A 211 -0.34 -8.44 19.66
C SER A 211 -0.94 -7.50 20.71
N THR A 212 -0.09 -6.83 21.49
CA THR A 212 -0.53 -5.68 22.28
C THR A 212 -1.09 -4.62 21.34
N LYS A 213 -2.13 -3.96 21.82
CA LYS A 213 -2.92 -2.94 21.14
C LYS A 213 -2.20 -1.58 21.17
N ALA A 214 -2.94 -0.47 21.16
CA ALA A 214 -2.37 0.86 21.30
C ALA A 214 -1.59 1.00 22.62
N GLY A 215 -0.41 1.61 22.54
CA GLY A 215 0.40 2.00 23.70
C GLY A 215 0.96 3.40 23.52
N LEU A 216 1.03 4.16 24.61
CA LEU A 216 1.65 5.47 24.66
C LEU A 216 2.59 5.51 25.87
N PHE A 217 3.86 5.77 25.59
CA PHE A 217 4.91 5.80 26.60
C PHE A 217 5.65 7.13 26.55
N VAL A 218 6.17 7.53 27.71
CA VAL A 218 7.17 8.58 27.82
C VAL A 218 8.45 7.98 28.38
N MET A 219 9.57 8.28 27.73
CA MET A 219 10.90 7.93 28.21
C MET A 219 11.63 9.19 28.66
N ASP A 220 12.09 9.19 29.91
CA ASP A 220 13.03 10.21 30.41
C ASP A 220 14.41 9.96 29.78
N ARG A 221 14.97 10.96 29.10
CA ARG A 221 16.19 10.80 28.30
C ARG A 221 17.44 10.59 29.14
N ALA A 222 17.47 11.12 30.36
CA ALA A 222 18.63 11.06 31.26
C ALA A 222 18.68 9.71 32.01
N THR A 223 17.56 9.26 32.53
CA THR A 223 17.43 8.04 33.34
C THR A 223 17.08 6.81 32.51
N LYS A 224 16.63 7.00 31.26
CA LYS A 224 16.07 5.95 30.37
C LYS A 224 14.83 5.26 30.94
N LYS A 225 14.21 5.82 31.98
CA LYS A 225 12.97 5.26 32.56
C LYS A 225 11.82 5.44 31.58
N ILE A 226 11.12 4.35 31.28
CA ILE A 226 9.92 4.34 30.43
C ILE A 226 8.68 4.20 31.32
N THR A 227 7.69 5.06 31.08
CA THR A 227 6.42 5.06 31.81
C THR A 227 5.26 5.09 30.82
N SER A 228 4.28 4.20 30.99
CA SER A 228 3.03 4.29 30.22
C SER A 228 2.21 5.47 30.70
N ILE A 229 1.74 6.27 29.76
CA ILE A 229 0.84 7.41 29.99
C ILE A 229 -0.41 7.31 29.12
N LEU A 230 -0.75 6.09 28.68
CA LEU A 230 -1.88 5.84 27.79
C LEU A 230 -3.21 6.21 28.46
N PRO A 231 -4.02 7.10 27.85
CA PRO A 231 -5.41 7.31 28.25
C PRO A 231 -6.18 5.98 28.28
N LYS A 232 -6.93 5.73 29.35
CA LYS A 232 -7.65 4.45 29.54
C LYS A 232 -8.61 4.13 28.40
N GLU A 233 -9.18 5.15 27.76
CA GLU A 233 -10.09 5.04 26.62
C GLU A 233 -9.40 4.42 25.38
N PHE A 234 -8.07 4.48 25.32
CA PHE A 234 -7.27 3.97 24.20
C PHE A 234 -6.73 2.55 24.39
N ALA A 235 -6.78 1.97 25.60
CA ALA A 235 -6.19 0.65 25.90
C ALA A 235 -6.70 -0.51 25.01
N GLY A 236 -7.93 -0.39 24.48
CA GLY A 236 -8.55 -1.38 23.60
C GLY A 236 -8.38 -1.13 22.10
N GLN A 237 -7.65 -0.09 21.70
CA GLN A 237 -7.67 0.50 20.37
C GLN A 237 -6.46 0.07 19.54
N VAL A 238 -6.50 0.27 18.22
CA VAL A 238 -5.54 -0.36 17.31
C VAL A 238 -4.12 0.17 17.48
N GLU A 239 -3.99 1.48 17.63
CA GLU A 239 -2.69 2.18 17.69
C GLU A 239 -2.85 3.58 18.26
N VAL A 240 -1.79 4.13 18.83
CA VAL A 240 -1.62 5.58 18.94
C VAL A 240 -1.00 6.05 17.63
N ARG A 241 -1.77 6.82 16.85
CA ARG A 241 -1.44 7.16 15.45
C ARG A 241 -0.39 8.25 15.35
N ASP A 242 -0.51 9.29 16.19
CA ASP A 242 0.38 10.45 16.16
C ASP A 242 0.34 11.23 17.47
N VAL A 243 1.38 12.03 17.70
CA VAL A 243 1.56 12.86 18.89
C VAL A 243 2.08 14.24 18.49
N GLY A 244 1.59 15.30 19.16
CA GLY A 244 2.13 16.66 19.04
C GLY A 244 2.22 17.33 20.40
N LEU A 245 3.16 18.26 20.56
CA LEU A 245 3.33 19.06 21.77
C LEU A 245 3.33 20.54 21.41
N TYR A 246 2.42 21.29 22.01
CA TYR A 246 2.32 22.74 21.84
C TYR A 246 2.02 23.37 23.20
N ASP A 247 2.83 24.36 23.61
CA ASP A 247 2.62 25.12 24.84
C ASP A 247 2.41 24.25 26.09
N GLY A 248 3.23 23.18 26.24
CA GLY A 248 3.13 22.23 27.35
C GLY A 248 1.94 21.26 27.29
N THR A 249 1.16 21.29 26.21
CA THR A 249 0.00 20.40 26.00
C THR A 249 0.30 19.35 24.94
N LEU A 250 0.10 18.08 25.30
CA LEU A 250 0.18 16.94 24.39
C LEU A 250 -1.15 16.72 23.68
N TYR A 251 -1.08 16.49 22.37
CA TYR A 251 -2.20 16.12 21.51
C TYR A 251 -1.96 14.72 20.99
N VAL A 252 -2.62 13.73 21.58
CA VAL A 252 -2.45 12.31 21.26
C VAL A 252 -3.60 11.85 20.39
N CYS A 253 -3.30 11.45 19.16
CA CYS A 253 -4.29 10.96 18.20
C CYS A 253 -4.42 9.44 18.27
N SER A 254 -5.64 8.95 18.49
CA SER A 254 -5.97 7.52 18.52
C SER A 254 -7.41 7.31 18.02
N THR A 255 -7.98 6.13 18.21
CA THR A 255 -9.39 5.83 17.95
C THR A 255 -10.11 5.49 19.24
N THR A 256 -11.44 5.49 19.20
CA THR A 256 -12.36 4.91 20.20
C THR A 256 -13.36 4.03 19.45
N ALA A 257 -14.36 3.49 20.17
CA ALA A 257 -15.47 2.80 19.51
C ALA A 257 -16.27 3.71 18.55
N ASP A 258 -16.21 5.03 18.74
CA ASP A 258 -17.02 6.02 18.03
C ASP A 258 -16.25 6.73 16.89
N GLY A 259 -15.01 6.32 16.60
CA GLY A 259 -14.15 6.91 15.56
C GLY A 259 -12.83 7.45 16.10
N ALA A 260 -12.18 8.35 15.36
CA ALA A 260 -10.94 8.99 15.78
C ALA A 260 -11.16 9.92 16.98
N ALA A 261 -10.18 10.00 17.87
CA ALA A 261 -10.22 10.89 19.02
C ALA A 261 -8.85 11.52 19.28
N VAL A 262 -8.86 12.68 19.94
CA VAL A 262 -7.66 13.36 20.39
C VAL A 262 -7.74 13.52 21.91
N ALA A 263 -6.76 12.94 22.61
CA ALA A 263 -6.56 13.28 24.02
C ALA A 263 -5.69 14.54 24.09
N ILE A 264 -6.22 15.57 24.74
CA ILE A 264 -5.55 16.85 25.00
C ILE A 264 -5.08 16.77 26.45
N MET A 265 -3.78 16.53 26.64
CA MET A 265 -3.19 16.14 27.92
C MET A 265 -2.18 17.18 28.39
N ASP A 266 -2.09 17.39 29.70
CA ASP A 266 -0.97 18.12 30.29
C ASP A 266 0.31 17.27 30.16
N ALA A 267 1.41 17.86 29.65
CA ALA A 267 2.66 17.13 29.46
C ALA A 267 3.43 16.85 30.77
N GLU A 268 3.18 17.63 31.82
CA GLU A 268 3.78 17.49 33.15
C GLU A 268 2.92 16.64 34.08
N ASP A 269 1.59 16.65 33.92
CA ASP A 269 0.68 15.70 34.56
C ASP A 269 -0.22 14.97 33.52
N PRO A 270 0.29 13.94 32.83
CA PRO A 270 -0.44 13.21 31.80
C PRO A 270 -1.74 12.53 32.27
N ALA A 271 -1.99 12.47 33.59
CA ALA A 271 -3.28 12.01 34.11
C ALA A 271 -4.40 13.05 33.93
N GLN A 272 -4.06 14.33 33.73
CA GLN A 272 -5.00 15.41 33.44
C GLN A 272 -5.18 15.54 31.93
N TYR A 273 -6.33 15.11 31.42
CA TYR A 273 -6.65 15.25 30.02
C TYR A 273 -8.14 15.37 29.76
N THR A 274 -8.45 15.91 28.58
CA THR A 274 -9.78 15.85 27.99
C THR A 274 -9.73 15.08 26.68
N LEU A 275 -10.84 14.44 26.33
CA LEU A 275 -10.98 13.71 25.08
C LEU A 275 -11.97 14.43 24.17
N VAL A 276 -11.57 14.66 22.93
CA VAL A 276 -12.45 15.17 21.88
C VAL A 276 -12.60 14.15 20.75
N GLN A 277 -13.84 13.90 20.36
CA GLN A 277 -14.21 12.85 19.41
C GLN A 277 -14.46 13.42 18.01
N SER A 278 -13.90 12.78 17.00
CA SER A 278 -14.14 13.05 15.58
C SER A 278 -14.87 11.87 14.94
N LYS A 279 -15.63 12.17 13.87
CA LYS A 279 -16.29 11.16 13.04
C LYS A 279 -15.34 10.52 12.02
N GLN A 280 -14.13 11.06 11.85
CA GLN A 280 -13.13 10.48 10.97
C GLN A 280 -12.65 9.14 11.50
N SER A 281 -12.09 8.30 10.63
CA SER A 281 -11.58 6.98 11.01
C SER A 281 -10.21 7.03 11.70
N PHE A 282 -9.43 8.09 11.44
CA PHE A 282 -8.17 8.39 12.12
C PHE A 282 -7.93 9.91 12.12
N LEU A 283 -7.00 10.37 12.95
CA LEU A 283 -6.39 11.69 12.89
C LEU A 283 -4.87 11.55 13.03
N ARG A 284 -4.10 12.42 12.37
CA ARG A 284 -2.63 12.54 12.52
C ARG A 284 -2.13 13.92 12.11
N LEU A 285 -0.84 14.16 12.30
CA LEU A 285 -0.13 15.40 12.00
C LEU A 285 -0.77 16.62 12.69
N PRO A 286 -0.96 16.64 14.02
CA PRO A 286 -1.55 17.79 14.69
C PRO A 286 -0.73 19.06 14.44
N ARG A 287 -1.37 20.14 13.96
CA ARG A 287 -0.75 21.47 13.72
C ARG A 287 -1.60 22.59 14.31
N LYS A 288 -1.02 23.37 15.22
CA LYS A 288 -1.73 24.43 15.94
C LYS A 288 -1.61 25.79 15.23
N LEU A 289 -2.71 26.53 15.16
CA LEU A 289 -2.77 27.93 14.75
C LEU A 289 -3.82 28.64 15.62
N GLY A 290 -3.36 29.45 16.58
CA GLY A 290 -4.26 30.11 17.55
C GLY A 290 -5.10 29.10 18.35
N ASP A 291 -6.43 29.30 18.35
CA ASP A 291 -7.42 28.40 19.00
C ASP A 291 -7.80 27.19 18.13
N LYS A 292 -7.09 26.95 17.02
CA LYS A 292 -7.37 25.87 16.08
C LYS A 292 -6.25 24.84 16.07
N MET A 293 -6.65 23.59 15.84
CA MET A 293 -5.73 22.50 15.55
C MET A 293 -6.16 21.81 14.25
N TYR A 294 -5.23 21.63 13.33
CA TYR A 294 -5.43 20.97 12.06
C TYR A 294 -4.84 19.57 12.07
N PHE A 295 -5.52 18.65 11.37
CA PHE A 295 -5.14 17.26 11.28
C PHE A 295 -5.37 16.74 9.85
N ASN A 296 -4.63 15.69 9.52
CA ASN A 296 -5.03 14.76 8.48
C ASN A 296 -6.01 13.73 9.06
N GLY A 297 -7.22 13.64 8.49
CA GLY A 297 -8.19 12.57 8.76
C GLY A 297 -8.73 11.92 7.49
N ALA A 298 -7.88 11.72 6.47
CA ALA A 298 -8.26 11.46 5.05
C ALA A 298 -8.98 12.64 4.37
N ALA A 299 -8.91 13.80 5.02
CA ALA A 299 -9.25 15.14 4.57
C ALA A 299 -8.50 16.12 5.49
N LEU A 300 -8.58 17.43 5.20
CA LEU A 300 -8.11 18.46 6.14
C LEU A 300 -9.18 18.67 7.23
N ILE A 301 -8.83 18.36 8.47
CA ILE A 301 -9.76 18.44 9.61
C ILE A 301 -9.30 19.54 10.55
N GLU A 302 -10.22 20.44 10.91
CA GLU A 302 -10.01 21.48 11.92
C GLU A 302 -10.75 21.12 13.21
N LEU A 303 -10.07 21.25 14.34
CA LEU A 303 -10.62 21.26 15.68
C LEU A 303 -10.56 22.69 16.24
N THR A 304 -11.68 23.18 16.75
CA THR A 304 -11.71 24.39 17.58
C THR A 304 -11.47 24.02 19.04
N LEU A 305 -10.33 24.41 19.60
CA LEU A 305 -9.89 23.96 20.92
C LEU A 305 -10.84 24.44 22.03
N SER A 306 -11.25 25.71 22.01
CA SER A 306 -12.19 26.29 22.98
C SER A 306 -13.56 25.61 23.05
N THR A 307 -14.00 24.94 21.98
CA THR A 307 -15.34 24.32 21.90
C THR A 307 -15.33 22.80 21.73
N GLY A 308 -14.17 22.21 21.45
CA GLY A 308 -14.04 20.79 21.14
C GLY A 308 -14.70 20.36 19.82
N LYS A 309 -15.06 21.30 18.93
CA LYS A 309 -15.81 20.99 17.70
C LYS A 309 -14.89 20.78 16.50
N PHE A 310 -15.15 19.69 15.78
CA PHE A 310 -14.51 19.38 14.51
C PHE A 310 -15.30 19.91 13.30
N ARG A 311 -14.59 20.37 12.27
CA ARG A 311 -15.12 20.58 10.92
C ARG A 311 -14.13 20.07 9.87
N GLU A 312 -14.64 19.65 8.73
CA GLU A 312 -13.83 19.30 7.56
C GLU A 312 -13.69 20.53 6.66
N ILE A 313 -12.47 20.75 6.15
CA ILE A 313 -12.16 21.73 5.13
C ILE A 313 -11.95 20.97 3.83
N LYS A 314 -12.55 21.46 2.74
CA LYS A 314 -12.47 20.87 1.41
C LYS A 314 -11.69 21.79 0.47
N PRO A 315 -10.96 21.24 -0.52
CA PRO A 315 -10.40 22.07 -1.56
C PRO A 315 -11.52 22.64 -2.43
N LYS A 316 -11.19 23.70 -3.16
CA LYS A 316 -12.04 24.31 -4.18
C LYS A 316 -12.44 23.31 -5.26
N ASP A 317 -11.47 22.53 -5.74
CA ASP A 317 -11.63 21.55 -6.81
C ASP A 317 -11.11 20.18 -6.33
N GLY A 318 -11.86 19.11 -6.60
CA GLY A 318 -11.44 17.74 -6.29
C GLY A 318 -11.45 17.35 -4.79
N ASP A 319 -10.41 16.65 -4.36
CA ASP A 319 -10.21 16.15 -2.99
C ASP A 319 -8.73 16.32 -2.59
N PHE A 320 -8.46 16.59 -1.31
CA PHE A 320 -7.09 16.59 -0.82
C PHE A 320 -6.50 15.17 -0.76
N GLY A 321 -7.34 14.13 -0.66
CA GLY A 321 -6.90 12.74 -0.55
C GLY A 321 -6.11 12.45 0.74
N GLU A 322 -5.19 11.48 0.69
CA GLU A 322 -4.32 11.19 1.82
C GLU A 322 -3.25 12.28 1.97
N LEU A 323 -3.06 12.82 3.18
CA LEU A 323 -2.08 13.88 3.43
C LEU A 323 -0.79 13.34 4.04
N TRP A 324 0.36 13.67 3.47
CA TRP A 324 1.68 13.25 3.97
C TRP A 324 2.56 14.39 4.46
N GLY A 325 2.11 15.62 4.27
CA GLY A 325 2.66 16.82 4.92
C GLY A 325 1.52 17.72 5.36
N LEU A 326 1.67 18.29 6.56
CA LEU A 326 0.78 19.30 7.09
C LEU A 326 1.61 20.25 7.96
N TRP A 327 1.53 21.55 7.73
CA TRP A 327 2.16 22.57 8.60
C TRP A 327 1.48 23.92 8.43
N ILE A 328 1.84 24.85 9.32
CA ILE A 328 1.40 26.24 9.24
C ILE A 328 2.51 27.06 8.58
N ARG A 329 2.13 27.88 7.60
CA ARG A 329 3.00 28.89 6.98
C ARG A 329 2.25 30.21 7.07
N GLU A 330 2.78 31.14 7.86
CA GLU A 330 2.10 32.39 8.21
C GLU A 330 0.73 32.10 8.88
N GLU A 331 -0.38 32.52 8.29
CA GLU A 331 -1.75 32.25 8.77
C GLU A 331 -2.47 31.19 7.94
N LYS A 332 -1.74 30.46 7.09
CA LYS A 332 -2.28 29.46 6.18
C LYS A 332 -1.84 28.05 6.55
N VAL A 333 -2.61 27.07 6.11
CA VAL A 333 -2.34 25.65 6.30
C VAL A 333 -1.81 25.09 4.99
N ILE A 334 -0.57 24.59 5.02
CA ILE A 334 0.02 23.89 3.87
C ILE A 334 -0.31 22.41 3.98
N VAL A 335 -0.86 21.86 2.89
CA VAL A 335 -1.28 20.47 2.77
C VAL A 335 -0.51 19.83 1.62
N VAL A 336 0.25 18.76 1.90
CA VAL A 336 0.92 17.97 0.84
C VAL A 336 0.17 16.67 0.65
N SER A 337 -0.50 16.56 -0.49
CA SER A 337 -1.37 15.46 -0.87
C SER A 337 -0.60 14.34 -1.54
N ALA A 338 -1.00 13.11 -1.24
CA ALA A 338 -0.47 11.89 -1.85
C ALA A 338 -0.70 11.82 -3.37
N PHE A 339 -1.58 12.67 -3.92
CA PHE A 339 -1.78 12.87 -5.36
C PHE A 339 -0.59 13.51 -6.09
N GLY A 340 0.40 14.01 -5.34
CA GLY A 340 1.48 14.81 -5.90
C GLY A 340 1.07 16.27 -6.06
N LEU A 341 0.19 16.75 -5.18
CA LEU A 341 -0.29 18.13 -5.13
C LEU A 341 0.13 18.78 -3.81
N ILE A 342 0.49 20.06 -3.85
CA ILE A 342 0.63 20.92 -2.68
C ILE A 342 -0.54 21.91 -2.70
N PHE A 343 -1.20 22.09 -1.56
CA PHE A 343 -2.21 23.13 -1.36
C PHE A 343 -1.75 24.10 -0.29
N GLU A 344 -1.96 25.38 -0.54
CA GLU A 344 -1.91 26.42 0.47
C GLU A 344 -3.35 26.87 0.75
N VAL A 345 -3.86 26.55 1.93
CA VAL A 345 -5.25 26.75 2.33
C VAL A 345 -5.34 27.92 3.30
N ASP A 346 -6.21 28.89 3.00
CA ASP A 346 -6.66 29.87 3.98
C ASP A 346 -7.85 29.27 4.76
N PRO A 347 -7.65 28.87 6.02
CA PRO A 347 -8.70 28.20 6.78
C PRO A 347 -9.85 29.14 7.19
N SER A 348 -9.66 30.47 7.12
CA SER A 348 -10.67 31.46 7.48
C SER A 348 -11.73 31.60 6.39
N THR A 349 -11.30 31.57 5.13
CA THR A 349 -12.17 31.67 3.95
C THR A 349 -12.52 30.31 3.34
N GLY A 350 -11.71 29.29 3.61
CA GLY A 350 -11.81 27.97 2.96
C GLY A 350 -11.35 27.99 1.51
N THR A 351 -10.59 29.01 1.09
CA THR A 351 -10.01 29.09 -0.25
C THR A 351 -8.61 28.46 -0.27
N ASP A 352 -8.18 27.99 -1.44
CA ASP A 352 -6.87 27.39 -1.62
C ASP A 352 -6.24 27.76 -2.97
N THR A 353 -4.91 27.67 -2.99
CA THR A 353 -4.09 27.62 -4.21
C THR A 353 -3.38 26.27 -4.24
N SER A 354 -3.25 25.66 -5.41
CA SER A 354 -2.59 24.36 -5.55
C SER A 354 -1.53 24.34 -6.64
N TRP A 355 -0.52 23.50 -6.43
CA TRP A 355 0.56 23.22 -7.36
C TRP A 355 0.68 21.72 -7.60
N ASP A 356 0.74 21.32 -8.87
CA ASP A 356 1.07 19.96 -9.26
C ASP A 356 2.58 19.77 -9.28
N LEU A 357 3.09 18.80 -8.52
CA LEU A 357 4.52 18.55 -8.40
C LEU A 357 5.15 18.13 -9.72
N ILE A 358 4.45 17.36 -10.57
CA ILE A 358 4.93 16.95 -11.88
C ILE A 358 5.05 18.18 -12.80
N GLU A 359 4.05 19.05 -12.81
CA GLU A 359 4.11 20.31 -13.58
C GLU A 359 5.17 21.29 -13.03
N ALA A 360 5.44 21.21 -11.72
CA ALA A 360 6.52 21.93 -11.06
C ALA A 360 7.91 21.34 -11.33
N GLY A 361 8.03 20.17 -11.96
CA GLY A 361 9.30 19.55 -12.37
C GLY A 361 9.69 18.27 -11.61
N ALA A 362 8.80 17.70 -10.80
CA ALA A 362 9.08 16.43 -10.12
C ALA A 362 9.26 15.30 -11.16
N PRO A 363 10.32 14.48 -11.02
CA PRO A 363 10.61 13.42 -11.98
C PRO A 363 9.57 12.31 -11.84
N ILE A 364 8.85 12.04 -12.93
CA ILE A 364 7.91 10.92 -13.01
C ILE A 364 8.71 9.60 -13.02
N GLY A 365 8.17 8.54 -12.42
CA GLY A 365 8.80 7.22 -12.44
C GLY A 365 7.79 6.08 -12.52
N PRO A 366 8.21 4.90 -13.03
CA PRO A 366 7.38 3.71 -13.09
C PRO A 366 7.11 3.18 -11.68
N GLN A 367 5.83 3.03 -11.33
CA GLN A 367 5.44 2.45 -10.04
C GLN A 367 5.26 0.94 -10.12
N LEU A 368 5.28 0.31 -8.94
CA LEU A 368 4.76 -1.03 -8.78
C LEU A 368 3.26 -1.07 -9.12
N ALA A 369 2.86 -1.95 -10.03
CA ALA A 369 1.47 -2.09 -10.42
C ALA A 369 0.65 -2.80 -9.31
N MET A 370 -0.65 -2.48 -9.24
CA MET A 370 -1.57 -3.08 -8.26
C MET A 370 -2.76 -3.80 -8.91
N SER A 371 -3.11 -3.41 -10.12
CA SER A 371 -4.23 -3.98 -10.88
C SER A 371 -4.07 -3.66 -12.36
N VAL A 372 -4.71 -4.47 -13.21
CA VAL A 372 -4.81 -4.25 -14.66
C VAL A 372 -6.22 -4.58 -15.10
N ALA A 373 -6.85 -3.68 -15.85
CA ALA A 373 -8.14 -3.92 -16.51
C ALA A 373 -8.12 -3.35 -17.92
N ALA A 374 -8.79 -3.99 -18.87
CA ALA A 374 -8.69 -3.62 -20.28
C ALA A 374 -10.04 -3.73 -20.99
N ASP A 375 -10.27 -2.78 -21.90
CA ASP A 375 -11.29 -2.85 -22.94
C ASP A 375 -10.60 -2.72 -24.31
N THR A 376 -11.37 -2.79 -25.40
CA THR A 376 -10.82 -2.69 -26.76
C THR A 376 -10.04 -1.40 -27.08
N HIS A 377 -10.27 -0.32 -26.34
CA HIS A 377 -9.72 1.03 -26.54
C HIS A 377 -8.72 1.43 -25.47
N ASN A 378 -8.84 0.93 -24.24
CA ASN A 378 -8.09 1.40 -23.09
C ASN A 378 -7.58 0.26 -22.22
N VAL A 379 -6.43 0.49 -21.59
CA VAL A 379 -5.96 -0.31 -20.45
C VAL A 379 -5.77 0.59 -19.24
N TYR A 380 -6.33 0.19 -18.11
CA TYR A 380 -6.18 0.85 -16.83
C TYR A 380 -5.21 0.05 -15.97
N VAL A 381 -4.20 0.71 -15.41
CA VAL A 381 -3.24 0.11 -14.49
C VAL A 381 -3.29 0.87 -13.18
N GLY A 382 -3.65 0.19 -12.09
CA GLY A 382 -3.71 0.79 -10.77
C GLY A 382 -2.31 1.02 -10.20
N GLY A 383 -2.08 2.22 -9.68
CA GLY A 383 -0.90 2.58 -8.91
C GLY A 383 -1.27 3.19 -7.56
N THR A 384 -0.33 3.93 -6.98
CA THR A 384 -0.53 4.69 -5.74
C THR A 384 -1.02 6.10 -6.05
N ASN A 385 -2.15 6.45 -5.43
CA ASN A 385 -2.90 7.70 -5.58
C ASN A 385 -3.28 8.05 -7.02
N SER A 386 -3.18 7.08 -7.92
CA SER A 386 -3.42 7.29 -9.34
C SER A 386 -3.72 5.97 -10.04
N VAL A 387 -4.44 6.08 -11.15
CA VAL A 387 -4.62 5.02 -12.13
C VAL A 387 -4.12 5.56 -13.46
N ALA A 388 -3.24 4.81 -14.12
CA ALA A 388 -2.82 5.14 -15.47
C ALA A 388 -3.85 4.59 -16.47
N ARG A 389 -4.36 5.46 -17.35
CA ARG A 389 -5.16 5.07 -18.51
C ARG A 389 -4.30 5.13 -19.77
N HIS A 390 -4.12 3.98 -20.40
CA HIS A 390 -3.43 3.82 -21.68
C HIS A 390 -4.46 3.81 -22.81
N ASP A 391 -4.44 4.81 -23.69
CA ASP A 391 -5.25 4.83 -24.90
C ASP A 391 -4.55 4.00 -25.99
N LEU A 392 -5.13 2.84 -26.32
CA LEU A 392 -4.54 1.85 -27.23
C LEU A 392 -4.52 2.30 -28.70
N ARG A 393 -5.24 3.38 -29.05
CA ARG A 393 -5.27 3.92 -30.41
C ARG A 393 -4.15 4.92 -30.62
N THR A 394 -3.89 5.77 -29.64
CA THR A 394 -2.90 6.86 -29.71
C THR A 394 -1.58 6.52 -29.06
N GLY A 395 -1.55 5.51 -28.18
CA GLY A 395 -0.39 5.20 -27.33
C GLY A 395 -0.18 6.20 -26.19
N LYS A 396 -1.11 7.15 -25.99
CA LYS A 396 -1.01 8.14 -24.92
C LYS A 396 -1.41 7.52 -23.58
N GLN A 397 -0.64 7.82 -22.54
CA GLN A 397 -0.97 7.57 -21.14
C GLN A 397 -1.53 8.85 -20.50
N SER A 398 -2.59 8.73 -19.70
CA SER A 398 -3.11 9.80 -18.85
C SER A 398 -3.20 9.36 -17.39
N ARG A 399 -2.97 10.29 -16.46
CA ARG A 399 -3.10 10.08 -15.02
C ARG A 399 -4.54 10.37 -14.60
N VAL A 400 -5.19 9.41 -13.95
CA VAL A 400 -6.47 9.57 -13.27
C VAL A 400 -6.19 9.62 -11.77
N LEU A 401 -6.64 10.66 -11.08
CA LEU A 401 -6.46 10.85 -9.64
C LEU A 401 -7.45 9.97 -8.86
N ALA A 402 -6.91 9.07 -8.05
CA ALA A 402 -7.68 8.08 -7.30
C ALA A 402 -7.06 7.87 -5.92
N THR A 403 -7.72 8.33 -4.84
CA THR A 403 -7.16 8.33 -3.48
C THR A 403 -6.65 6.96 -3.06
N SER A 404 -5.42 6.86 -2.55
CA SER A 404 -4.82 5.63 -2.03
C SER A 404 -4.57 4.55 -3.11
N GLU A 405 -4.97 3.28 -2.94
CA GLU A 405 -4.48 2.19 -3.80
C GLU A 405 -5.60 1.38 -4.50
N ALA A 406 -5.60 1.38 -5.84
CA ALA A 406 -6.58 0.65 -6.66
C ALA A 406 -6.20 -0.85 -6.75
N LYS A 407 -6.66 -1.65 -5.79
CA LYS A 407 -6.29 -3.07 -5.66
C LYS A 407 -6.91 -3.97 -6.72
N ASP A 408 -8.03 -3.55 -7.28
CA ASP A 408 -8.59 -4.19 -8.47
C ASP A 408 -9.51 -3.22 -9.22
N ILE A 409 -9.70 -3.46 -10.52
CA ILE A 409 -10.48 -2.58 -11.41
C ILE A 409 -11.44 -3.43 -12.24
N LEU A 410 -12.72 -3.05 -12.23
CA LEU A 410 -13.74 -3.62 -13.09
C LEU A 410 -14.12 -2.60 -14.17
N LEU A 411 -14.03 -2.98 -15.44
CA LEU A 411 -14.61 -2.19 -16.53
C LEU A 411 -16.02 -2.69 -16.83
N HIS A 412 -16.99 -1.79 -16.80
CA HIS A 412 -18.35 -2.10 -17.21
C HIS A 412 -18.99 -0.89 -17.90
N LYS A 413 -19.47 -1.10 -19.14
CA LYS A 413 -20.15 -0.09 -19.97
C LYS A 413 -19.38 1.24 -20.10
N GLY A 414 -18.06 1.17 -20.24
CA GLY A 414 -17.19 2.33 -20.42
C GLY A 414 -16.82 3.08 -19.13
N THR A 415 -17.25 2.58 -17.97
CA THR A 415 -16.85 3.09 -16.66
C THR A 415 -15.86 2.12 -16.02
N ALA A 416 -14.78 2.67 -15.47
CA ALA A 416 -13.86 1.96 -14.59
C ALA A 416 -14.34 2.08 -13.14
N TYR A 417 -14.60 0.94 -12.50
CA TYR A 417 -14.95 0.81 -11.09
C TYR A 417 -13.72 0.35 -10.32
N LEU A 418 -13.26 1.17 -9.38
CA LEU A 418 -11.99 0.99 -8.68
C LEU A 418 -12.28 0.51 -7.25
N ALA A 419 -11.78 -0.67 -6.91
CA ALA A 419 -11.85 -1.19 -5.55
C ALA A 419 -10.65 -0.65 -4.75
N GLN A 420 -10.90 0.34 -3.90
CA GLN A 420 -9.87 1.22 -3.36
C GLN A 420 -9.52 0.90 -1.90
N TYR A 421 -8.28 0.48 -1.65
CA TYR A 421 -7.64 0.48 -0.32
C TYR A 421 -7.29 1.93 0.05
N ASN A 422 -7.15 2.35 1.31
CA ASN A 422 -7.39 1.68 2.58
C ASN A 422 -8.70 2.17 3.20
N ALA A 423 -9.78 1.40 3.07
CA ALA A 423 -11.15 1.81 3.45
C ALA A 423 -11.73 3.00 2.66
N VAL A 424 -11.11 3.40 1.54
CA VAL A 424 -11.62 4.49 0.69
C VAL A 424 -12.99 4.12 0.10
N GLY A 425 -13.15 2.88 -0.37
CA GLY A 425 -14.44 2.39 -0.89
C GLY A 425 -14.40 1.98 -2.36
N LEU A 426 -15.56 2.12 -2.99
CA LEU A 426 -15.74 1.95 -4.43
C LEU A 426 -15.70 3.34 -5.09
N LEU A 427 -14.72 3.56 -5.96
CA LEU A 427 -14.64 4.74 -6.81
C LEU A 427 -15.06 4.41 -8.24
N ALA A 428 -15.39 5.43 -9.03
CA ALA A 428 -15.62 5.29 -10.46
C ALA A 428 -14.96 6.40 -11.27
N TYR A 429 -14.62 6.05 -12.51
CA TYR A 429 -14.11 6.95 -13.53
C TYR A 429 -14.73 6.62 -14.88
N ASN A 430 -15.34 7.60 -15.52
CA ASN A 430 -15.84 7.53 -16.88
C ASN A 430 -15.19 8.64 -17.71
N PRO A 431 -14.29 8.32 -18.66
CA PRO A 431 -13.56 9.33 -19.44
C PRO A 431 -14.44 10.19 -20.36
N ARG A 432 -15.76 9.91 -20.44
CA ARG A 432 -16.72 10.73 -21.19
C ARG A 432 -17.33 11.85 -20.37
N THR A 433 -17.34 11.73 -19.05
CA THR A 433 -18.03 12.65 -18.14
C THR A 433 -17.14 13.19 -17.04
N ASP A 434 -16.14 12.41 -16.65
CA ASP A 434 -15.17 12.76 -15.63
C ASP A 434 -13.90 13.28 -16.32
N ASP A 435 -13.20 14.18 -15.65
CA ASP A 435 -11.97 14.80 -16.10
C ASP A 435 -10.75 13.94 -15.73
N GLU A 436 -9.99 14.34 -14.72
CA GLU A 436 -8.91 13.58 -14.10
C GLU A 436 -9.35 12.94 -12.79
N TRP A 437 -10.47 13.37 -12.19
CA TRP A 437 -10.89 12.92 -10.86
C TRP A 437 -11.81 11.71 -10.90
N THR A 438 -11.57 10.80 -9.96
CA THR A 438 -12.52 9.74 -9.64
C THR A 438 -13.63 10.25 -8.74
N ARG A 439 -14.80 9.60 -8.82
CA ARG A 439 -15.94 9.89 -7.94
C ARG A 439 -16.20 8.71 -7.01
N LYS A 440 -16.38 8.99 -5.72
CA LYS A 440 -16.76 7.98 -4.74
C LYS A 440 -18.23 7.58 -4.93
N LEU A 441 -18.46 6.26 -5.03
CA LEU A 441 -19.79 5.69 -5.19
C LEU A 441 -20.31 5.04 -3.90
N ALA A 442 -19.42 4.46 -3.09
CA ALA A 442 -19.79 3.83 -1.84
C ALA A 442 -18.60 3.68 -0.88
N ASP A 443 -18.88 3.70 0.42
CA ASP A 443 -17.95 3.27 1.47
C ASP A 443 -17.82 1.74 1.53
N LEU A 444 -16.69 1.26 2.05
CA LEU A 444 -16.60 -0.14 2.48
C LEU A 444 -17.43 -0.37 3.75
N PRO A 445 -17.91 -1.59 4.00
CA PRO A 445 -18.51 -1.95 5.29
C PRO A 445 -17.58 -1.64 6.47
N PRO A 446 -18.14 -1.31 7.65
CA PRO A 446 -17.35 -1.08 8.85
C PRO A 446 -16.35 -2.21 9.11
N LYS A 447 -15.16 -1.84 9.59
CA LYS A 447 -14.03 -2.75 9.91
C LYS A 447 -13.36 -3.43 8.71
N GLN A 448 -13.89 -3.30 7.50
CA GLN A 448 -13.23 -3.75 6.27
C GLN A 448 -12.44 -2.61 5.65
N ASN A 449 -11.25 -2.91 5.15
CA ASN A 449 -10.34 -1.87 4.70
C ASN A 449 -9.55 -2.25 3.45
N ARG A 450 -9.40 -3.55 3.15
CA ARG A 450 -8.67 -4.03 1.98
C ARG A 450 -9.53 -4.79 0.98
N PRO A 451 -9.86 -4.20 -0.18
CA PRO A 451 -10.41 -4.96 -1.29
C PRO A 451 -9.35 -5.82 -1.96
N HIS A 452 -9.75 -6.99 -2.45
CA HIS A 452 -8.86 -7.92 -3.17
C HIS A 452 -9.26 -8.12 -4.62
N GLN A 453 -10.56 -8.22 -4.88
CA GLN A 453 -11.06 -8.46 -6.23
C GLN A 453 -12.45 -7.83 -6.42
N ILE A 454 -12.70 -7.25 -7.59
CA ILE A 454 -14.03 -6.82 -8.04
C ILE A 454 -14.37 -7.50 -9.38
N VAL A 455 -15.55 -8.10 -9.47
CA VAL A 455 -16.05 -8.75 -10.70
C VAL A 455 -17.48 -8.33 -10.99
N TRP A 456 -17.90 -8.53 -12.24
CA TRP A 456 -19.27 -8.31 -12.66
C TRP A 456 -20.07 -9.60 -12.66
N ASP A 457 -21.29 -9.56 -12.11
CA ASP A 457 -22.29 -10.62 -12.23
C ASP A 457 -23.32 -10.25 -13.29
N ASP A 458 -23.21 -10.89 -14.45
CA ASP A 458 -24.11 -10.64 -15.58
C ASP A 458 -25.56 -11.04 -15.31
N ARG A 459 -25.83 -12.01 -14.43
CA ARG A 459 -27.20 -12.47 -14.19
C ARG A 459 -27.98 -11.48 -13.36
N HIS A 460 -27.36 -10.97 -12.29
CA HIS A 460 -28.02 -10.05 -11.35
C HIS A 460 -27.70 -8.58 -11.64
N GLN A 461 -26.75 -8.31 -12.54
CA GLN A 461 -26.26 -6.98 -12.90
C GLN A 461 -25.69 -6.23 -11.68
N LEU A 462 -24.81 -6.91 -10.95
CA LEU A 462 -24.16 -6.42 -9.73
C LEU A 462 -22.64 -6.45 -9.88
N ALA A 463 -21.95 -5.46 -9.31
CA ALA A 463 -20.53 -5.55 -9.03
C ALA A 463 -20.35 -6.31 -7.70
N LEU A 464 -19.48 -7.31 -7.66
CA LEU A 464 -19.17 -8.12 -6.47
C LEU A 464 -17.73 -7.85 -6.04
N MET A 465 -17.51 -7.52 -4.78
CA MET A 465 -16.20 -7.16 -4.24
C MET A 465 -15.85 -8.01 -3.03
N GLY A 466 -14.71 -8.71 -3.09
CA GLY A 466 -14.12 -9.44 -1.98
C GLY A 466 -13.25 -8.56 -1.11
N LEU A 467 -13.46 -8.60 0.21
CA LEU A 467 -12.84 -7.70 1.19
C LEU A 467 -12.10 -8.48 2.29
N GLN A 468 -11.13 -7.79 2.88
CA GLN A 468 -10.38 -8.18 4.07
C GLN A 468 -10.47 -7.06 5.13
N SER A 469 -10.48 -7.48 6.40
CA SER A 469 -10.03 -6.65 7.50
C SER A 469 -8.54 -6.91 7.75
N ASP A 470 -7.71 -5.88 7.72
CA ASP A 470 -6.27 -6.01 8.00
C ASP A 470 -6.00 -6.20 9.50
N TYR A 471 -6.96 -5.79 10.34
CA TYR A 471 -6.84 -5.82 11.80
C TYR A 471 -7.66 -6.96 12.43
N ASN A 472 -8.88 -7.19 11.94
CA ASN A 472 -9.68 -8.31 12.40
C ASN A 472 -9.44 -9.49 11.47
N ALA A 473 -9.56 -10.72 11.97
CA ALA A 473 -9.64 -11.87 11.08
C ALA A 473 -10.92 -11.80 10.22
N GLY A 474 -11.01 -12.64 9.19
CA GLY A 474 -12.19 -12.72 8.33
C GLY A 474 -12.24 -11.68 7.20
N GLY A 475 -13.41 -11.52 6.60
CA GLY A 475 -13.63 -10.63 5.46
C GLY A 475 -15.07 -10.60 5.00
N SER A 476 -15.38 -9.75 4.02
CA SER A 476 -16.77 -9.56 3.55
C SER A 476 -16.89 -9.74 2.04
N LEU A 477 -18.08 -10.11 1.59
CA LEU A 477 -18.52 -9.93 0.21
C LEU A 477 -19.45 -8.72 0.16
N MET A 478 -19.06 -7.69 -0.58
CA MET A 478 -19.86 -6.50 -0.83
C MET A 478 -20.41 -6.54 -2.26
N THR A 479 -21.68 -6.20 -2.43
CA THR A 479 -22.32 -6.04 -3.75
C THR A 479 -22.65 -4.59 -4.01
N PHE A 480 -22.54 -4.12 -5.24
CA PHE A 480 -22.97 -2.78 -5.67
C PHE A 480 -23.92 -2.88 -6.88
N ASP A 481 -25.10 -2.25 -6.79
CA ASP A 481 -26.03 -2.08 -7.91
C ASP A 481 -25.85 -0.67 -8.51
N PRO A 482 -25.20 -0.52 -9.68
CA PRO A 482 -24.96 0.78 -10.29
C PRO A 482 -26.24 1.49 -10.72
N ARG A 483 -27.37 0.79 -10.87
CA ARG A 483 -28.66 1.41 -11.23
C ARG A 483 -29.31 2.10 -10.05
N LYS A 484 -29.10 1.56 -8.85
CA LYS A 484 -29.69 2.08 -7.61
C LYS A 484 -28.73 2.92 -6.78
N GLY A 485 -27.42 2.86 -7.09
CA GLY A 485 -26.39 3.44 -6.25
C GLY A 485 -26.36 2.81 -4.85
N ALA A 486 -26.71 1.53 -4.75
CA ALA A 486 -26.93 0.86 -3.47
C ALA A 486 -25.98 -0.31 -3.26
N THR A 487 -25.58 -0.53 -2.00
CA THR A 487 -24.70 -1.62 -1.61
C THR A 487 -25.39 -2.62 -0.70
N THR A 488 -24.93 -3.86 -0.74
CA THR A 488 -25.27 -4.85 0.27
C THR A 488 -24.01 -5.59 0.70
N VAL A 489 -24.01 -6.11 1.93
CA VAL A 489 -22.83 -6.78 2.50
C VAL A 489 -23.24 -8.10 3.13
N ALA A 490 -22.40 -9.11 2.92
CA ALA A 490 -22.33 -10.33 3.71
C ALA A 490 -20.99 -10.32 4.45
N VAL A 491 -21.05 -10.25 5.78
CA VAL A 491 -19.87 -10.28 6.66
C VAL A 491 -19.51 -11.74 6.94
N ASN A 492 -18.22 -12.06 6.83
CA ASN A 492 -17.66 -13.40 7.05
C ASN A 492 -18.42 -14.50 6.29
N PRO A 493 -18.63 -14.36 4.95
CA PRO A 493 -19.40 -15.33 4.18
C PRO A 493 -18.70 -16.69 4.04
N ILE A 494 -17.43 -16.80 4.45
CA ILE A 494 -16.66 -18.04 4.50
C ILE A 494 -16.62 -18.55 5.95
N ASP A 495 -15.91 -17.81 6.80
CA ASP A 495 -15.86 -17.96 8.26
C ASP A 495 -15.25 -16.69 8.89
N ASP A 496 -15.07 -16.69 10.21
CA ASP A 496 -14.55 -15.56 10.97
C ASP A 496 -13.03 -15.35 10.83
N ASP A 497 -12.32 -16.28 10.19
CA ASP A 497 -10.85 -16.27 10.08
C ASP A 497 -10.38 -15.85 8.68
N GLN A 498 -11.12 -16.23 7.65
CA GLN A 498 -10.73 -16.11 6.25
C GLN A 498 -11.34 -14.88 5.58
N MET A 499 -10.48 -14.09 4.95
CA MET A 499 -10.90 -13.03 4.04
C MET A 499 -11.45 -13.60 2.73
N VAL A 500 -12.25 -12.80 2.02
CA VAL A 500 -12.69 -13.11 0.66
C VAL A 500 -11.62 -12.62 -0.31
N ARG A 501 -10.67 -13.51 -0.65
CA ARG A 501 -9.49 -13.20 -1.46
C ARG A 501 -9.78 -13.20 -2.96
N ALA A 502 -10.51 -14.20 -3.42
CA ALA A 502 -10.85 -14.38 -4.83
C ALA A 502 -12.37 -14.45 -5.02
N VAL A 503 -12.87 -13.88 -6.11
CA VAL A 503 -14.29 -13.90 -6.48
C VAL A 503 -14.41 -14.14 -7.98
N VAL A 504 -15.30 -15.05 -8.38
CA VAL A 504 -15.80 -15.15 -9.75
C VAL A 504 -17.30 -15.32 -9.74
N ALA A 505 -18.01 -14.62 -10.64
CA ALA A 505 -19.44 -14.78 -10.83
C ALA A 505 -19.70 -15.65 -12.06
N HIS A 506 -20.63 -16.61 -11.95
CA HIS A 506 -21.10 -17.40 -13.08
C HIS A 506 -22.54 -17.84 -12.84
N ASP A 507 -23.42 -17.60 -13.81
CA ASP A 507 -24.86 -17.91 -13.75
C ASP A 507 -25.57 -17.41 -12.47
N GLY A 508 -25.13 -16.26 -11.94
CA GLY A 508 -25.63 -15.63 -10.72
C GLY A 508 -25.29 -16.35 -9.42
N VAL A 509 -24.28 -17.21 -9.46
CA VAL A 509 -23.59 -17.75 -8.28
C VAL A 509 -22.25 -17.03 -8.16
N ALA A 510 -21.92 -16.58 -6.96
CA ALA A 510 -20.58 -16.07 -6.64
C ALA A 510 -19.76 -17.21 -6.02
N TYR A 511 -18.63 -17.55 -6.62
CA TYR A 511 -17.66 -18.47 -6.03
C TYR A 511 -16.58 -17.66 -5.32
N LEU A 512 -16.40 -17.93 -4.03
CA LEU A 512 -15.53 -17.19 -3.11
C LEU A 512 -14.35 -18.05 -2.70
N GLY A 513 -13.14 -17.53 -2.87
CA GLY A 513 -11.90 -18.15 -2.42
C GLY A 513 -11.42 -17.51 -1.12
N GLY A 514 -11.28 -18.33 -0.08
CA GLY A 514 -10.84 -17.92 1.26
C GLY A 514 -9.33 -17.92 1.43
N GLN A 515 -8.85 -17.05 2.33
CA GLN A 515 -7.48 -17.03 2.82
C GLN A 515 -7.42 -16.40 4.21
N ASN A 516 -6.64 -16.94 5.15
CA ASN A 516 -6.31 -16.25 6.40
C ASN A 516 -5.02 -15.42 6.27
N VAL A 517 -4.70 -14.56 7.24
CA VAL A 517 -3.51 -13.69 7.18
C VAL A 517 -2.20 -14.48 7.01
N ALA A 518 -2.12 -15.69 7.59
CA ALA A 518 -0.97 -16.58 7.47
C ALA A 518 -0.88 -17.36 6.13
N ALA A 519 -1.88 -17.22 5.26
CA ALA A 519 -2.01 -17.98 4.01
C ALA A 519 -2.06 -19.52 4.18
N THR A 520 -2.48 -20.01 5.35
CA THR A 520 -2.57 -21.44 5.72
C THR A 520 -4.00 -21.99 5.73
N ALA A 521 -4.95 -21.23 5.20
CA ALA A 521 -6.36 -21.63 5.07
C ALA A 521 -6.84 -21.31 3.64
N GLY A 522 -7.77 -22.10 3.10
CA GLY A 522 -8.20 -22.02 1.71
C GLY A 522 -9.56 -22.65 1.43
N THR A 523 -10.64 -22.07 1.94
CA THR A 523 -12.01 -22.59 1.70
C THR A 523 -12.63 -21.99 0.44
N LEU A 524 -13.24 -22.82 -0.40
CA LEU A 524 -14.09 -22.42 -1.51
C LEU A 524 -15.56 -22.42 -1.07
N VAL A 525 -16.29 -21.33 -1.33
CA VAL A 525 -17.72 -21.22 -1.04
C VAL A 525 -18.47 -20.80 -2.30
N ALA A 526 -19.53 -21.53 -2.65
CA ALA A 526 -20.53 -21.06 -3.60
C ALA A 526 -21.62 -20.30 -2.85
N TRP A 527 -21.90 -19.08 -3.28
CA TRP A 527 -22.72 -18.11 -2.57
C TRP A 527 -23.79 -17.52 -3.48
N ASP A 528 -25.00 -17.35 -2.95
CA ASP A 528 -26.06 -16.58 -3.62
C ASP A 528 -25.92 -15.09 -3.23
N PRO A 529 -25.44 -14.21 -4.13
CA PRO A 529 -25.17 -12.82 -3.79
C PRO A 529 -26.45 -12.01 -3.53
N VAL A 530 -27.61 -12.49 -3.98
CA VAL A 530 -28.91 -11.80 -3.80
C VAL A 530 -29.57 -12.25 -2.50
N ARG A 531 -29.65 -13.56 -2.26
CA ARG A 531 -30.25 -14.12 -1.04
C ARG A 531 -29.30 -14.12 0.15
N LYS A 532 -28.02 -13.81 -0.07
CA LYS A 532 -26.96 -13.76 0.95
C LYS A 532 -26.86 -15.04 1.76
N ARG A 533 -26.77 -16.17 1.06
CA ARG A 533 -26.63 -17.48 1.70
C ARG A 533 -25.64 -18.35 0.95
N GLU A 534 -24.97 -19.19 1.70
CA GLU A 534 -24.17 -20.28 1.17
C GLU A 534 -25.05 -21.28 0.42
N LEU A 535 -24.55 -21.76 -0.71
CA LEU A 535 -25.14 -22.83 -1.51
C LEU A 535 -24.42 -24.15 -1.27
N TRP A 536 -23.09 -24.11 -1.18
CA TRP A 536 -22.22 -25.22 -0.79
C TRP A 536 -20.80 -24.71 -0.52
N ARG A 537 -19.99 -25.52 0.17
CA ARG A 537 -18.56 -25.26 0.43
C ARG A 537 -17.68 -26.48 0.15
N MET A 538 -16.40 -26.24 -0.07
CA MET A 538 -15.36 -27.26 -0.27
C MET A 538 -13.99 -26.74 0.16
N THR A 539 -13.13 -27.61 0.67
CA THR A 539 -11.70 -27.34 0.84
C THR A 539 -10.94 -28.31 -0.08
N PRO A 540 -10.54 -27.87 -1.29
CA PRO A 540 -9.97 -28.79 -2.28
C PRO A 540 -8.54 -29.27 -1.95
N GLN A 541 -7.85 -28.62 -1.01
CA GLN A 541 -6.47 -28.92 -0.64
C GLN A 541 -6.38 -29.87 0.55
N ASP A 542 -5.44 -30.82 0.50
CA ASP A 542 -5.09 -31.67 1.66
C ASP A 542 -4.38 -30.85 2.76
N LYS A 543 -3.59 -29.85 2.35
CA LYS A 543 -2.95 -28.86 3.22
C LYS A 543 -3.41 -27.46 2.77
N PRO A 544 -4.44 -26.90 3.41
CA PRO A 544 -5.04 -25.65 2.95
C PRO A 544 -4.03 -24.51 2.80
N THR A 545 -4.07 -23.88 1.62
CA THR A 545 -3.39 -22.62 1.31
C THR A 545 -4.41 -21.67 0.69
N GLY A 546 -4.17 -20.36 0.82
CA GLY A 546 -5.13 -19.35 0.34
C GLY A 546 -5.53 -19.54 -1.12
N ILE A 547 -6.82 -19.43 -1.44
CA ILE A 547 -7.30 -19.43 -2.83
C ILE A 547 -7.08 -18.03 -3.40
N THR A 548 -6.23 -17.91 -4.42
CA THR A 548 -5.78 -16.62 -4.97
C THR A 548 -6.37 -16.31 -6.34
N GLY A 549 -6.88 -17.31 -7.05
CA GLY A 549 -7.48 -17.14 -8.37
C GLY A 549 -8.62 -18.11 -8.60
N LEU A 550 -9.70 -17.62 -9.21
CA LEU A 550 -10.86 -18.41 -9.61
C LEU A 550 -11.29 -18.01 -11.02
N THR A 551 -11.64 -18.98 -11.85
CA THR A 551 -12.36 -18.71 -13.10
C THR A 551 -13.25 -19.89 -13.49
N VAL A 552 -14.29 -19.63 -14.28
CA VAL A 552 -15.20 -20.67 -14.77
C VAL A 552 -15.11 -20.76 -16.28
N LEU A 553 -15.02 -21.98 -16.80
CA LEU A 553 -15.15 -22.27 -18.22
C LEU A 553 -16.06 -23.48 -18.44
N GLY A 554 -17.24 -23.22 -19.01
CA GLY A 554 -18.28 -24.24 -19.13
C GLY A 554 -18.76 -24.71 -17.75
N HIS A 555 -18.75 -26.01 -17.51
CA HIS A 555 -19.14 -26.60 -16.21
C HIS A 555 -17.97 -26.84 -15.27
N HIS A 556 -16.78 -26.28 -15.58
CA HIS A 556 -15.59 -26.43 -14.76
C HIS A 556 -15.24 -25.12 -14.06
N LEU A 557 -15.09 -25.19 -12.73
CA LEU A 557 -14.50 -24.14 -11.92
C LEU A 557 -13.02 -24.47 -11.70
N TYR A 558 -12.16 -23.55 -12.11
CA TYR A 558 -10.72 -23.64 -11.96
C TYR A 558 -10.28 -22.83 -10.74
N VAL A 559 -9.43 -23.43 -9.93
CA VAL A 559 -8.99 -22.89 -8.64
C VAL A 559 -7.47 -22.85 -8.63
N MET A 560 -6.91 -21.66 -8.39
CA MET A 560 -5.49 -21.43 -8.14
C MET A 560 -5.30 -21.03 -6.69
N CYS A 561 -4.38 -21.69 -6.01
CA CYS A 561 -4.01 -21.38 -4.63
C CYS A 561 -2.63 -20.75 -4.54
N PHE A 562 -2.33 -20.20 -3.37
CA PHE A 562 -1.04 -19.67 -3.01
C PHE A 562 0.04 -20.75 -3.17
N LYS A 563 1.17 -20.39 -3.81
CA LYS A 563 2.26 -21.30 -4.20
C LYS A 563 1.87 -22.38 -5.24
N GLY A 564 0.76 -22.16 -5.96
CA GLY A 564 0.48 -22.83 -7.22
C GLY A 564 -0.30 -24.13 -7.13
N ASP A 565 -0.86 -24.54 -5.97
CA ASP A 565 -1.79 -25.67 -5.96
C ASP A 565 -3.00 -25.34 -6.85
N PHE A 566 -3.36 -26.27 -7.73
CA PHE A 566 -4.32 -26.05 -8.79
C PHE A 566 -5.33 -27.18 -8.86
N PHE A 567 -6.62 -26.82 -8.95
CA PHE A 567 -7.73 -27.78 -8.97
C PHE A 567 -8.75 -27.42 -10.04
N VAL A 568 -9.39 -28.44 -10.59
CA VAL A 568 -10.57 -28.28 -11.45
C VAL A 568 -11.74 -29.02 -10.83
N ILE A 569 -12.85 -28.31 -10.64
CA ILE A 569 -14.07 -28.82 -10.03
C ILE A 569 -15.15 -28.88 -11.10
N ASP A 570 -15.78 -30.05 -11.29
CA ASP A 570 -17.00 -30.16 -12.09
C ASP A 570 -18.19 -29.63 -11.27
N LEU A 571 -18.83 -28.57 -11.76
CA LEU A 571 -19.91 -27.86 -11.06
C LEU A 571 -21.23 -28.65 -11.00
N ARG A 572 -21.41 -29.67 -11.84
CA ARG A 572 -22.62 -30.51 -11.86
C ARG A 572 -22.57 -31.54 -10.74
N THR A 573 -21.40 -32.15 -10.57
CA THR A 573 -21.14 -33.21 -9.58
C THR A 573 -20.56 -32.67 -8.28
N ARG A 574 -20.00 -31.45 -8.31
CA ARG A 574 -19.30 -30.77 -7.20
C ARG A 574 -18.12 -31.60 -6.68
N LYS A 575 -17.35 -32.17 -7.61
CA LYS A 575 -16.16 -32.97 -7.31
C LYS A 575 -14.94 -32.36 -7.96
N VAL A 576 -13.81 -32.45 -7.26
CA VAL A 576 -12.49 -32.23 -7.85
C VAL A 576 -12.25 -33.35 -8.86
N ILE A 577 -12.02 -32.97 -10.12
CA ILE A 577 -11.76 -33.89 -11.24
C ILE A 577 -10.32 -33.82 -11.74
N HIS A 578 -9.55 -32.82 -11.27
CA HIS A 578 -8.14 -32.66 -11.57
C HIS A 578 -7.44 -31.89 -10.44
N SER A 579 -6.18 -32.27 -10.20
CA SER A 579 -5.28 -31.61 -9.25
C SER A 579 -3.87 -31.56 -9.85
N ALA A 580 -3.18 -30.44 -9.66
CA ALA A 580 -1.79 -30.23 -10.05
C ALA A 580 -1.12 -29.20 -9.11
N ASN A 581 0.20 -29.05 -9.23
CA ASN A 581 0.93 -27.96 -8.59
C ASN A 581 1.77 -27.20 -9.64
N HIS A 582 1.72 -25.87 -9.57
CA HIS A 582 2.36 -24.94 -10.49
C HIS A 582 3.28 -23.96 -9.78
N GLY A 583 3.77 -24.29 -8.58
CA GLY A 583 4.67 -23.47 -7.77
C GLY A 583 5.87 -22.88 -8.53
N PRO A 584 6.55 -23.59 -9.46
CA PRO A 584 7.65 -23.01 -10.23
C PRO A 584 7.29 -21.76 -11.06
N VAL A 585 6.03 -21.63 -11.48
CA VAL A 585 5.53 -20.48 -12.26
C VAL A 585 4.52 -19.65 -11.46
N VAL A 586 4.24 -20.02 -10.21
CA VAL A 586 3.37 -19.31 -9.26
C VAL A 586 4.08 -19.31 -7.90
N PRO A 587 5.17 -18.54 -7.75
CA PRO A 587 6.00 -18.60 -6.54
C PRO A 587 5.22 -18.16 -5.29
N ASN A 588 4.27 -17.24 -5.46
CA ASN A 588 3.41 -16.72 -4.39
C ASN A 588 1.95 -16.72 -4.84
N TYR A 589 1.48 -15.64 -5.46
CA TYR A 589 0.09 -15.46 -5.87
C TYR A 589 -0.08 -15.72 -7.37
N GLY A 590 -1.21 -16.32 -7.74
CA GLY A 590 -1.62 -16.48 -9.14
C GLY A 590 -3.10 -16.20 -9.33
N THR A 591 -3.46 -15.55 -10.43
CA THR A 591 -4.85 -15.24 -10.82
C THR A 591 -5.23 -15.98 -12.10
N LEU A 592 -6.53 -16.17 -12.31
CA LEU A 592 -7.08 -16.94 -13.43
C LEU A 592 -8.08 -16.12 -14.22
N LEU A 593 -8.09 -16.34 -15.54
CA LEU A 593 -9.02 -15.74 -16.50
C LEU A 593 -9.46 -16.81 -17.51
N ALA A 594 -10.68 -16.71 -18.03
CA ALA A 594 -11.18 -17.55 -19.10
C ALA A 594 -11.44 -16.69 -20.34
N ASP A 595 -10.90 -17.11 -21.48
CA ASP A 595 -11.18 -16.47 -22.76
C ASP A 595 -11.01 -17.48 -23.90
N ARG A 596 -11.81 -17.33 -24.96
CA ARG A 596 -11.71 -18.13 -26.21
C ARG A 596 -11.61 -19.64 -26.00
N GLY A 597 -12.31 -20.18 -25.00
CA GLY A 597 -12.37 -21.61 -24.73
C GLY A 597 -11.14 -22.19 -24.02
N TYR A 598 -10.26 -21.34 -23.47
CA TYR A 598 -9.12 -21.72 -22.64
C TYR A 598 -9.16 -20.99 -21.31
N VAL A 599 -8.40 -21.51 -20.35
CA VAL A 599 -8.10 -20.81 -19.09
C VAL A 599 -6.66 -20.34 -19.12
N TYR A 600 -6.42 -19.13 -18.62
CA TYR A 600 -5.12 -18.51 -18.53
C TYR A 600 -4.80 -18.21 -17.07
N GLY A 601 -3.52 -18.30 -16.73
CA GLY A 601 -2.99 -17.94 -15.42
C GLY A 601 -1.97 -16.83 -15.53
N ALA A 602 -1.97 -15.92 -14.57
CA ALA A 602 -0.96 -14.87 -14.42
C ALA A 602 -0.40 -14.87 -13.00
N SER A 603 0.92 -14.81 -12.88
CA SER A 603 1.63 -14.62 -11.61
C SER A 603 2.65 -13.48 -11.76
N SER A 604 3.49 -13.26 -10.76
CA SER A 604 4.65 -12.36 -10.90
C SER A 604 5.70 -12.96 -11.84
N SER A 605 5.72 -14.29 -11.99
CA SER A 605 6.74 -14.99 -12.77
C SER A 605 6.31 -15.18 -14.22
N ASP A 606 5.07 -15.62 -14.47
CA ASP A 606 4.68 -16.14 -15.78
C ASP A 606 3.22 -15.84 -16.15
N PHE A 607 2.99 -15.80 -17.44
CA PHE A 607 1.69 -15.94 -18.08
C PHE A 607 1.58 -17.30 -18.77
N VAL A 608 0.58 -18.08 -18.39
CA VAL A 608 0.42 -19.49 -18.81
C VAL A 608 -1.01 -19.76 -19.31
N ARG A 609 -1.18 -20.85 -20.04
CA ARG A 609 -2.48 -21.35 -20.52
C ARG A 609 -2.72 -22.79 -20.08
N TYR A 610 -3.97 -23.14 -19.79
CA TYR A 610 -4.42 -24.48 -19.45
C TYR A 610 -5.36 -25.03 -20.52
N ASP A 611 -5.12 -26.27 -20.95
CA ASP A 611 -6.01 -26.97 -21.88
C ASP A 611 -7.34 -27.34 -21.21
N ARG A 612 -8.47 -27.08 -21.88
CA ARG A 612 -9.81 -27.28 -21.29
C ARG A 612 -10.22 -28.76 -21.10
N LYS A 613 -9.52 -29.70 -21.75
CA LYS A 613 -9.84 -31.13 -21.73
C LYS A 613 -8.83 -31.90 -20.88
N THR A 614 -7.54 -31.65 -21.09
CA THR A 614 -6.45 -32.35 -20.40
C THR A 614 -5.98 -31.62 -19.15
N PHE A 615 -6.34 -30.34 -18.99
CA PHE A 615 -5.89 -29.45 -17.93
C PHE A 615 -4.39 -29.18 -17.91
N ALA A 616 -3.67 -29.61 -18.97
CA ALA A 616 -2.24 -29.44 -19.08
C ALA A 616 -1.86 -27.96 -19.24
N ARG A 617 -0.83 -27.54 -18.50
CA ARG A 617 -0.24 -26.20 -18.56
C ARG A 617 0.65 -26.04 -19.79
N THR A 618 0.58 -24.87 -20.41
CA THR A 618 1.51 -24.38 -21.44
C THR A 618 2.04 -23.02 -21.03
N ASP A 619 3.36 -22.90 -20.91
CA ASP A 619 4.01 -21.63 -20.56
C ASP A 619 4.10 -20.75 -21.82
N LEU A 620 3.59 -19.52 -21.72
CA LEU A 620 3.48 -18.60 -22.86
C LEU A 620 4.51 -17.48 -22.80
N VAL A 621 4.60 -16.79 -21.65
CA VAL A 621 5.41 -15.57 -21.50
C VAL A 621 5.97 -15.49 -20.08
N ALA A 622 7.30 -15.36 -19.95
CA ALA A 622 7.92 -14.96 -18.69
C ALA A 622 7.70 -13.45 -18.45
N LEU A 623 7.37 -13.10 -17.22
CA LEU A 623 6.93 -11.76 -16.81
C LEU A 623 7.95 -11.06 -15.91
N ASP A 624 8.54 -11.74 -14.92
CA ASP A 624 9.42 -11.09 -13.93
C ASP A 624 8.84 -9.75 -13.44
N ALA A 625 7.55 -9.79 -13.09
CA ALA A 625 6.73 -8.62 -12.87
C ALA A 625 6.80 -8.12 -11.44
N ASP A 626 6.95 -6.81 -11.34
CA ASP A 626 6.97 -6.05 -10.10
C ASP A 626 5.54 -5.63 -9.70
N TRP A 627 5.05 -6.18 -8.59
CA TRP A 627 3.70 -5.92 -8.09
C TRP A 627 3.71 -5.42 -6.66
N TYR A 628 2.83 -4.44 -6.38
CA TYR A 628 2.45 -4.04 -5.04
C TYR A 628 1.09 -4.63 -4.68
N GLY A 629 1.02 -5.96 -4.66
CA GLY A 629 -0.20 -6.72 -4.44
C GLY A 629 -0.22 -8.06 -5.15
N ILE A 630 -1.39 -8.45 -5.62
CA ILE A 630 -1.62 -9.72 -6.33
C ILE A 630 -1.35 -9.49 -7.82
N PRO A 631 -0.52 -10.32 -8.48
CA PRO A 631 -0.34 -10.26 -9.93
C PRO A 631 -1.64 -10.52 -10.69
N ARG A 632 -1.98 -9.62 -11.60
CA ARG A 632 -3.22 -9.64 -12.39
C ARG A 632 -2.90 -9.58 -13.88
N ALA A 633 -3.80 -10.14 -14.67
CA ALA A 633 -3.87 -9.89 -16.09
C ALA A 633 -5.31 -9.53 -16.46
N ALA A 634 -5.47 -8.79 -17.56
CA ALA A 634 -6.76 -8.48 -18.15
C ALA A 634 -6.85 -9.07 -19.55
N VAL A 635 -8.07 -9.20 -20.05
CA VAL A 635 -8.37 -9.58 -21.44
C VAL A 635 -9.42 -8.63 -21.98
N ASP A 636 -9.18 -8.09 -23.17
CA ASP A 636 -10.19 -7.25 -23.85
C ASP A 636 -11.16 -8.09 -24.70
N GLU A 637 -12.19 -7.45 -25.24
CA GLU A 637 -13.22 -8.10 -26.05
C GLU A 637 -12.68 -8.65 -27.39
N ARG A 638 -11.44 -8.29 -27.76
CA ARG A 638 -10.70 -8.86 -28.90
C ARG A 638 -9.75 -9.98 -28.47
N GLY A 639 -9.87 -10.50 -27.25
CA GLY A 639 -9.04 -11.57 -26.69
C GLY A 639 -7.54 -11.27 -26.75
N ARG A 640 -7.18 -9.99 -26.60
CA ARG A 640 -5.79 -9.56 -26.37
C ARG A 640 -5.61 -9.47 -24.85
N PHE A 641 -4.55 -10.08 -24.35
CA PHE A 641 -4.25 -10.08 -22.93
C PHE A 641 -3.31 -8.93 -22.59
N TYR A 642 -3.41 -8.46 -21.36
CA TYR A 642 -2.58 -7.39 -20.81
C TYR A 642 -2.06 -7.81 -19.45
N ALA A 643 -0.76 -7.70 -19.24
CA ALA A 643 -0.08 -8.07 -18.01
C ALA A 643 1.10 -7.13 -17.78
N ILE A 644 1.73 -7.23 -16.61
CA ILE A 644 2.94 -6.49 -16.28
C ILE A 644 4.16 -7.38 -16.52
N ARG A 645 5.23 -6.82 -17.07
CA ARG A 645 6.57 -7.41 -17.15
C ARG A 645 7.60 -6.40 -16.65
N GLY A 646 8.41 -6.75 -15.64
CA GLY A 646 9.11 -5.73 -14.85
C GLY A 646 8.08 -4.73 -14.32
N ARG A 647 8.18 -3.46 -14.73
CA ARG A 647 7.17 -2.42 -14.48
C ARG A 647 6.40 -1.95 -15.72
N ASN A 648 6.61 -2.61 -16.86
CA ASN A 648 5.97 -2.25 -18.11
C ASN A 648 4.66 -3.00 -18.30
N LEU A 649 3.67 -2.31 -18.87
CA LEU A 649 2.48 -2.94 -19.40
C LEU A 649 2.84 -3.60 -20.74
N ILE A 650 2.52 -4.89 -20.85
CA ILE A 650 2.67 -5.63 -22.10
C ILE A 650 1.32 -6.10 -22.62
N ARG A 651 1.19 -6.13 -23.95
CA ARG A 651 0.09 -6.81 -24.65
C ARG A 651 0.55 -8.17 -25.15
N ILE A 652 -0.21 -9.21 -24.84
CA ILE A 652 0.05 -10.59 -25.23
C ILE A 652 -1.06 -11.05 -26.18
N GLU A 653 -0.67 -11.38 -27.41
CA GLU A 653 -1.55 -11.90 -28.46
C GLU A 653 -1.24 -13.38 -28.66
N VAL A 654 -2.21 -14.24 -28.33
CA VAL A 654 -2.08 -15.69 -28.47
C VAL A 654 -2.84 -16.14 -29.72
N GLY A 655 -2.13 -16.75 -30.66
CA GLY A 655 -2.69 -17.28 -31.90
C GLY A 655 -3.78 -18.32 -31.62
N ARG A 656 -4.83 -18.29 -32.44
CA ARG A 656 -5.86 -19.33 -32.43
C ARG A 656 -5.24 -20.61 -33.01
N ARG A 657 -5.33 -21.71 -32.27
CA ARG A 657 -5.14 -23.06 -32.84
C ARG A 657 -6.45 -23.56 -33.39
#